data_AF-D7E6P3-F1
#
_entry.id   AF-D7E6P3-F1
#
_cell.length_a   1.000
_cell.length_b   1.000
_cell.length_c   1.000
_cell.angle_alpha   90.00
_cell.angle_beta   90.00
_cell.angle_gamma   90.00
#
_symmetry.space_group_name_H-M   'P 1'
#
loop_
_entity.id
_entity.type
_entity.pdbx_description
1 polymer ?
#
loop_
_entity_poly.entity_id
_entity_poly.type
_entity_poly.pdbx_seq_one_letter_code
_entity_poly.pdbx_strand_id
1 'polypeptide(L)'
;MKNKAMQKWFCSYIKDTFQDKYIISILLAMLPIYLISIISINHLFNILNINLSIDITIFALSSYTFYFIAVIGLLIDRILKKIDKNLYLWLRQITILTLLILFIIYLPTLLTPFDEFLPIKANSAKYMISSLVQSEAAIIALVITLSLVGIQYSASSYSTKIIDIFSKKPDMWILIVIYLGSIVYGLYILKGIPETNINSSIEENVIRLFFINLIAFIYLLFYINSTLKLFKSSNLILWFGDKITPKSINDNLISTNLNFNEDNPYQKVIDITKSSIRNQNINTVKLGVLSIIDYKQYIINNDYFTDEEIIQIKSKLETHLEDLLLYSIKNNQISTYTKILDYYFLFIISTIENNNKEIIDNQLNQFYSTILNIGYEAIDKPSCITFITYLLNRISFISGNLGNPENNKKYVLNVIKTLEYLIIEASKKDMFYLMLIIVKSIKDFDLENLNIENKNTKSENNEPLSTDTFKYIIDRLIKQNQYDIATYIVNLMLSINDEYNISTNDKIDLIKPISKPFIEAHYELGVTYISTKIKDLYISEIEDNQDNVKYICYNLNSIIIDCLNYNFNVAAFSIIEKYKESSEKITNERFINANYDVKYLNNELLYGLNYLILNTEAQKGEVLNFISEVVKNMAYEYIDKCLYDNSKQAIRLLENISILASQKKCDYTMDIVNNLKNVEVKAINEYSFNCINDLDQIFERIGYEVIYHDMYDITEFIIISLKNITIKLYNHNISHIAKKSEKSFEKLYSKAMDKDYPNLSKIDNAYQEMKNNIYI
;
A
#
# COMPACT_ATOMS: atom_id res chain seq x y z
N MET A 1 -7.46 29.80 46.09
CA MET A 1 -6.12 29.42 45.59
C MET A 1 -5.59 30.29 44.43
N LYS A 2 -6.42 30.84 43.52
CA LYS A 2 -5.97 31.70 42.40
C LYS A 2 -5.15 32.96 42.79
N ASN A 3 -5.43 33.57 43.95
CA ASN A 3 -4.76 34.82 44.34
C ASN A 3 -3.30 34.64 44.79
N LYS A 4 -2.95 33.53 45.45
CA LYS A 4 -1.56 33.27 45.91
C LYS A 4 -0.62 32.91 44.75
N ALA A 5 -1.10 32.21 43.73
CA ALA A 5 -0.29 31.87 42.55
C ALA A 5 0.04 33.12 41.71
N MET A 6 -0.93 34.03 41.54
CA MET A 6 -0.73 35.29 40.83
C MET A 6 0.24 36.21 41.58
N GLN A 7 0.15 36.28 42.91
CA GLN A 7 1.05 37.07 43.74
C GLN A 7 2.48 36.51 43.74
N LYS A 8 2.65 35.17 43.77
CA LYS A 8 3.96 34.52 43.72
C LYS A 8 4.62 34.67 42.34
N TRP A 9 3.84 34.58 41.27
CA TRP A 9 4.29 34.86 39.91
C TRP A 9 4.71 36.33 39.75
N PHE A 10 3.92 37.27 40.26
CA PHE A 10 4.25 38.71 40.21
C PHE A 10 5.51 39.05 41.01
N CYS A 11 5.70 38.48 42.20
CA CYS A 11 6.92 38.66 42.99
C CYS A 11 8.16 38.03 42.34
N SER A 12 8.03 36.84 41.71
CA SER A 12 9.14 36.24 40.94
C SER A 12 9.48 37.06 39.70
N TYR A 13 8.45 37.54 38.99
CA TYR A 13 8.60 38.40 37.82
C TYR A 13 9.33 39.71 38.16
N ILE A 14 8.97 40.37 39.26
CA ILE A 14 9.69 41.56 39.73
C ILE A 14 11.15 41.19 40.06
N LYS A 15 11.40 40.07 40.73
CA LYS A 15 12.74 39.65 41.12
C LYS A 15 13.65 39.36 39.91
N ASP A 16 13.12 38.69 38.87
CA ASP A 16 13.86 38.35 37.65
C ASP A 16 14.00 39.55 36.69
N THR A 17 13.07 40.50 36.72
CA THR A 17 13.16 41.75 35.95
C THR A 17 14.19 42.72 36.55
N PHE A 18 14.36 42.70 37.88
CA PHE A 18 15.39 43.48 38.59
C PHE A 18 16.79 42.81 38.62
N GLN A 19 16.92 41.56 38.15
CA GLN A 19 18.22 40.89 38.05
C GLN A 19 19.07 41.32 36.83
N ASP A 20 18.48 41.99 35.83
CA ASP A 20 19.22 42.67 34.76
C ASP A 20 19.87 43.97 35.28
N LYS A 21 20.66 43.88 36.36
CA LYS A 21 21.39 44.99 37.01
C LYS A 21 22.19 45.84 36.01
N TYR A 22 22.65 45.21 34.94
CA TYR A 22 23.39 45.85 33.84
C TYR A 22 22.60 46.96 33.14
N ILE A 23 21.27 46.82 33.00
CA ILE A 23 20.45 47.79 32.27
C ILE A 23 20.26 49.07 33.10
N ILE A 24 19.92 48.91 34.38
CA ILE A 24 19.76 50.03 35.31
C ILE A 24 21.11 50.73 35.51
N SER A 25 22.23 50.00 35.55
CA SER A 25 23.56 50.61 35.62
C SER A 25 23.94 51.35 34.33
N ILE A 26 23.55 50.87 33.14
CA ILE A 26 23.78 51.61 31.89
C ILE A 26 22.96 52.91 31.88
N LEU A 27 21.69 52.87 32.29
CA LEU A 27 20.86 54.08 32.41
C LEU A 27 21.44 55.10 33.40
N LEU A 28 21.82 54.62 34.59
CA LEU A 28 22.43 55.45 35.62
C LEU A 28 23.82 55.96 35.23
N ALA A 29 24.52 55.29 34.31
CA ALA A 29 25.79 55.77 33.75
C ALA A 29 25.61 56.75 32.59
N MET A 30 24.57 56.58 31.76
CA MET A 30 24.31 57.47 30.62
C MET A 30 23.71 58.82 31.04
N LEU A 31 22.90 58.86 32.11
CA LEU A 31 22.30 60.09 32.64
C LEU A 31 23.36 61.14 33.08
N PRO A 32 24.40 60.79 33.87
CA PRO A 32 25.46 61.73 34.20
C PRO A 32 26.33 62.06 32.99
N ILE A 33 26.58 61.15 32.04
CA ILE A 33 27.31 61.48 30.81
C ILE A 33 26.53 62.52 29.98
N TYR A 34 25.21 62.39 29.91
CA TYR A 34 24.31 63.36 29.26
C TYR A 34 24.29 64.72 29.97
N LEU A 35 24.23 64.73 31.30
CA LEU A 35 24.28 65.96 32.08
C LEU A 35 25.65 66.64 31.98
N ILE A 36 26.73 65.85 32.00
CA ILE A 36 28.10 66.33 31.84
C ILE A 36 28.29 66.88 30.42
N SER A 37 27.80 66.22 29.37
CA SER A 37 27.92 66.75 28.01
C SER A 37 27.19 68.09 27.85
N ILE A 38 26.00 68.25 28.44
CA ILE A 38 25.28 69.54 28.46
C ILE A 38 26.10 70.62 29.19
N ILE A 39 26.61 70.32 30.39
CA ILE A 39 27.35 71.28 31.21
C ILE A 39 28.69 71.64 30.55
N SER A 40 29.42 70.65 30.03
CA SER A 40 30.71 70.84 29.37
C SER A 40 30.58 71.64 28.08
N ILE A 41 29.53 71.41 27.29
CA ILE A 41 29.24 72.20 26.08
C ILE A 41 28.95 73.65 26.46
N ASN A 42 28.08 73.88 27.46
CA ASN A 42 27.75 75.23 27.92
C ASN A 42 28.97 75.98 28.50
N HIS A 43 29.83 75.26 29.22
CA HIS A 43 31.05 75.82 29.80
C HIS A 43 32.16 76.07 28.77
N LEU A 44 32.33 75.18 27.78
CA LEU A 44 33.28 75.37 26.67
C LEU A 44 32.91 76.61 25.85
N PHE A 45 31.61 76.82 25.60
CA PHE A 45 31.13 78.01 24.89
C PHE A 45 31.37 79.29 25.67
N ASN A 46 31.12 79.29 26.98
CA ASN A 46 31.44 80.43 27.84
C ASN A 46 32.95 80.75 27.87
N ILE A 47 33.82 79.72 27.83
CA ILE A 47 35.29 79.91 27.80
C ILE A 47 35.75 80.50 26.47
N LEU A 48 35.20 80.02 25.35
CA LEU A 48 35.63 80.46 24.02
C LEU A 48 35.10 81.85 23.65
N ASN A 49 34.17 82.42 24.44
CA ASN A 49 33.54 83.73 24.22
C ASN A 49 32.95 83.87 22.80
N ILE A 50 32.54 82.74 22.21
CA ILE A 50 31.93 82.71 20.90
C ILE A 50 30.43 82.87 21.12
N ASN A 51 29.86 84.00 20.69
CA ASN A 51 28.42 84.21 20.54
C ASN A 51 27.90 83.33 19.37
N LEU A 52 28.00 82.02 19.54
CA LEU A 52 27.31 81.09 18.67
C LEU A 52 25.81 81.25 18.93
N SER A 53 25.01 81.33 17.87
CA SER A 53 23.57 81.59 18.00
C SER A 53 22.94 80.54 18.90
N ILE A 54 21.92 80.96 19.66
CA ILE A 54 21.06 80.13 20.51
C ILE A 54 20.62 78.85 19.77
N ASP A 55 20.56 78.87 18.44
CA ASP A 55 20.20 77.75 17.58
C ASP A 55 21.13 76.54 17.70
N ILE A 56 22.45 76.73 17.88
CA ILE A 56 23.39 75.58 17.95
C ILE A 56 23.33 74.89 19.31
N THR A 57 23.05 75.63 20.38
CA THR A 57 22.80 75.03 21.70
C THR A 57 21.45 74.30 21.72
N ILE A 58 20.42 74.84 21.07
CA ILE A 58 19.14 74.14 20.84
C ILE A 58 19.32 72.88 19.99
N PHE A 59 20.14 72.93 18.93
CA PHE A 59 20.47 71.78 18.08
C PHE A 59 21.19 70.68 18.86
N ALA A 60 22.20 71.03 19.65
CA ALA A 60 22.91 70.07 20.49
C ALA A 60 21.94 69.43 21.51
N LEU A 61 21.18 70.24 22.24
CA LEU A 61 20.24 69.74 23.25
C LEU A 61 19.17 68.84 22.65
N SER A 62 18.59 69.22 21.51
CA SER A 62 17.59 68.42 20.80
C SER A 62 18.15 67.08 20.31
N SER A 63 19.35 67.07 19.71
CA SER A 63 20.01 65.82 19.28
C SER A 63 20.27 64.85 20.45
N TYR A 64 20.71 65.37 21.60
CA TYR A 64 20.89 64.60 22.82
C TYR A 64 19.54 64.07 23.36
N THR A 65 18.48 64.89 23.39
CA THR A 65 17.15 64.42 23.81
C THR A 65 16.62 63.31 22.92
N PHE A 66 16.81 63.41 21.60
CA PHE A 66 16.43 62.36 20.66
C PHE A 66 17.18 61.06 20.94
N TYR A 67 18.50 61.13 21.15
CA TYR A 67 19.31 59.95 21.49
C TYR A 67 18.83 59.30 22.80
N PHE A 68 18.55 60.10 23.83
CA PHE A 68 18.02 59.62 25.10
C PHE A 68 16.66 58.92 24.94
N ILE A 69 15.75 59.52 24.18
CA ILE A 69 14.45 58.96 23.84
C ILE A 69 14.60 57.63 23.08
N ALA A 70 15.50 57.56 22.10
CA ALA A 70 15.79 56.34 21.34
C ALA A 70 16.32 55.22 22.25
N VAL A 71 17.24 55.55 23.17
CA VAL A 71 17.75 54.61 24.18
C VAL A 71 16.61 54.10 25.08
N ILE A 72 15.74 55.00 25.56
CA ILE A 72 14.56 54.60 26.34
C ILE A 72 13.66 53.67 25.53
N GLY A 73 13.40 53.96 24.25
CA GLY A 73 12.57 53.11 23.41
C GLY A 73 13.16 51.71 23.20
N LEU A 74 14.48 51.59 23.03
CA LEU A 74 15.18 50.30 22.96
C LEU A 74 15.10 49.52 24.27
N LEU A 75 15.13 50.22 25.40
CA LEU A 75 14.98 49.62 26.73
C LEU A 75 13.55 49.14 26.99
N ILE A 76 12.56 49.95 26.59
CA ILE A 76 11.16 49.57 26.62
C ILE A 76 10.96 48.30 25.77
N ASP A 77 11.48 48.24 24.53
CA ASP A 77 11.40 47.01 23.71
C ASP A 77 11.97 45.78 24.44
N ARG A 78 13.12 45.91 25.11
CA ARG A 78 13.71 44.80 25.89
C ARG A 78 12.84 44.37 27.07
N ILE A 79 12.26 45.31 27.81
CA ILE A 79 11.36 45.01 28.93
C ILE A 79 10.10 44.33 28.43
N LEU A 80 9.53 44.83 27.33
CA LEU A 80 8.29 44.32 26.76
C LEU A 80 8.42 42.91 26.19
N LYS A 81 9.62 42.45 25.78
CA LYS A 81 9.85 41.07 25.30
C LYS A 81 9.47 40.00 26.33
N LYS A 82 9.39 40.34 27.62
CA LYS A 82 9.00 39.42 28.70
C LYS A 82 7.48 39.34 28.91
N ILE A 83 6.68 40.16 28.22
CA ILE A 83 5.22 40.20 28.31
C ILE A 83 4.59 39.30 27.23
N ASP A 84 3.28 39.03 27.31
CA ASP A 84 2.51 38.29 26.30
C ASP A 84 2.88 38.70 24.86
N LYS A 85 3.09 37.70 23.99
CA LYS A 85 3.60 37.87 22.62
C LYS A 85 2.76 38.86 21.81
N ASN A 86 1.44 38.88 21.98
CA ASN A 86 0.56 39.79 21.23
C ASN A 86 0.68 41.23 21.75
N LEU A 87 0.69 41.41 23.08
CA LEU A 87 0.85 42.72 23.69
C LEU A 87 2.24 43.31 23.40
N TYR A 88 3.28 42.48 23.42
CA TYR A 88 4.63 42.85 23.04
C TYR A 88 4.70 43.44 21.63
N LEU A 89 4.08 42.77 20.64
CA LEU A 89 4.06 43.24 19.26
C LEU A 89 3.37 44.60 19.13
N TRP A 90 2.22 44.78 19.80
CA TRP A 90 1.49 46.05 19.88
C TRP A 90 2.36 47.17 20.44
N LEU A 91 2.91 46.95 21.63
CA LEU A 91 3.68 47.97 22.34
C LEU A 91 5.00 48.29 21.64
N ARG A 92 5.66 47.30 21.02
CA ARG A 92 6.84 47.53 20.19
C ARG A 92 6.54 48.43 19.00
N GLN A 93 5.45 48.17 18.27
CA GLN A 93 5.06 49.00 17.14
C GLN A 93 4.72 50.41 17.56
N ILE A 94 3.95 50.58 18.66
CA ILE A 94 3.66 51.89 19.23
C ILE A 94 4.95 52.60 19.63
N THR A 95 5.91 51.90 20.24
CA THR A 95 7.19 52.49 20.65
C THR A 95 7.99 52.96 19.45
N ILE A 96 8.14 52.11 18.41
CA ILE A 96 8.83 52.48 17.17
C ILE A 96 8.16 53.70 16.53
N LEU A 97 6.83 53.69 16.45
CA LEU A 97 6.05 54.79 15.89
C LEU A 97 6.16 56.07 16.72
N THR A 98 6.20 55.97 18.05
CA THR A 98 6.39 57.10 18.95
C THR A 98 7.79 57.70 18.76
N LEU A 99 8.83 56.86 18.68
CA LEU A 99 10.19 57.31 18.37
C LEU A 99 10.26 58.03 17.03
N LEU A 100 9.55 57.51 16.04
CA LEU A 100 9.49 58.05 14.69
C LEU A 100 8.72 59.38 14.66
N ILE A 101 7.59 59.49 15.35
CA ILE A 101 6.87 60.77 15.52
C ILE A 101 7.73 61.79 16.25
N LEU A 102 8.43 61.40 17.30
CA LEU A 102 9.36 62.30 18.00
C LEU A 102 10.45 62.77 17.03
N PHE A 103 11.06 61.86 16.27
CA PHE A 103 12.00 62.23 15.22
C PHE A 103 11.42 63.26 14.25
N ILE A 104 10.15 63.13 13.85
CA ILE A 104 9.47 64.11 12.97
C ILE A 104 9.27 65.46 13.64
N ILE A 105 8.89 65.48 14.91
CA ILE A 105 8.72 66.73 15.64
C ILE A 105 10.08 67.45 15.74
N TYR A 106 11.15 66.69 15.91
CA TYR A 106 12.51 67.22 16.03
C TYR A 106 13.17 67.58 14.68
N LEU A 107 12.91 66.84 13.59
CA LEU A 107 13.63 67.02 12.33
C LEU A 107 13.51 68.44 11.75
N PRO A 108 12.33 69.10 11.73
CA PRO A 108 12.20 70.48 11.28
C PRO A 108 12.96 71.46 12.17
N THR A 109 13.00 71.24 13.49
CA THR A 109 13.82 72.08 14.39
C THR A 109 15.32 71.94 14.14
N LEU A 110 15.78 70.86 13.49
CA LEU A 110 17.17 70.71 13.03
C LEU A 110 17.40 71.40 11.69
N LEU A 111 16.33 71.64 10.92
CA LEU A 111 16.36 72.23 9.58
C LEU A 111 16.05 73.74 9.60
N THR A 112 15.51 74.29 10.69
CA THR A 112 15.27 75.74 10.87
C THR A 112 16.49 76.65 10.66
N PRO A 113 17.76 76.27 10.95
CA PRO A 113 18.89 77.14 10.61
C PRO A 113 19.09 77.30 9.09
N PHE A 114 18.36 76.55 8.27
CA PHE A 114 18.35 76.66 6.81
C PHE A 114 17.12 77.39 6.25
N ASP A 115 16.33 78.09 7.08
CA ASP A 115 15.09 78.80 6.68
C ASP A 115 15.30 79.79 5.52
N GLU A 116 16.51 80.33 5.33
CA GLU A 116 16.84 81.21 4.19
C GLU A 116 16.78 80.50 2.82
N PHE A 117 16.84 79.16 2.77
CA PHE A 117 16.96 78.41 1.52
C PHE A 117 15.62 78.06 0.85
N LEU A 118 14.47 78.12 1.54
CA LEU A 118 13.18 77.66 1.00
C LEU A 118 11.99 78.55 1.42
N PRO A 119 11.88 79.81 0.95
CA PRO A 119 10.76 80.67 1.33
C PRO A 119 9.42 80.11 0.81
N ILE A 120 8.56 79.65 1.73
CA ILE A 120 7.25 79.09 1.39
C ILE A 120 6.21 80.22 1.28
N LYS A 121 5.65 80.44 0.07
CA LYS A 121 4.55 81.39 -0.14
C LYS A 121 3.23 80.87 0.42
N ALA A 122 2.43 81.75 1.04
CA ALA A 122 1.12 81.43 1.67
C ALA A 122 0.18 80.63 0.75
N ASN A 123 0.02 81.07 -0.50
CA ASN A 123 -0.85 80.39 -1.46
C ASN A 123 -0.33 78.98 -1.79
N SER A 124 0.97 78.83 -2.02
CA SER A 124 1.58 77.53 -2.30
C SER A 124 1.43 76.57 -1.13
N ALA A 125 1.61 77.04 0.11
CA ALA A 125 1.38 76.24 1.32
C ALA A 125 -0.08 75.77 1.42
N LYS A 126 -1.06 76.66 1.22
CA LYS A 126 -2.49 76.30 1.23
C LYS A 126 -2.81 75.23 0.18
N TYR A 127 -2.35 75.41 -1.05
CA TYR A 127 -2.56 74.43 -2.12
C TYR A 127 -1.89 73.09 -1.81
N MET A 128 -0.65 73.10 -1.31
CA MET A 128 0.09 71.89 -0.94
C MET A 128 -0.63 71.13 0.18
N ILE A 129 -1.00 71.80 1.27
CA ILE A 129 -1.68 71.17 2.41
C ILE A 129 -3.06 70.64 1.99
N SER A 130 -3.83 71.42 1.22
CA SER A 130 -5.12 70.97 0.71
C SER A 130 -4.97 69.69 -0.14
N SER A 131 -3.94 69.65 -0.99
CA SER A 131 -3.65 68.48 -1.83
C SER A 131 -3.21 67.28 -0.99
N LEU A 132 -2.38 67.50 0.04
CA LEU A 132 -1.96 66.46 0.98
C LEU A 132 -3.15 65.86 1.73
N VAL A 133 -3.98 66.70 2.37
CA VAL A 133 -5.18 66.25 3.11
C VAL A 133 -6.14 65.47 2.20
N GLN A 134 -6.36 65.94 0.96
CA GLN A 134 -7.19 65.22 0.00
C GLN A 134 -6.58 63.87 -0.40
N SER A 135 -5.26 63.81 -0.62
CA SER A 135 -4.54 62.57 -0.96
C SER A 135 -4.55 61.57 0.20
N GLU A 136 -4.40 62.02 1.44
CA GLU A 136 -4.48 61.19 2.65
C GLU A 136 -5.88 60.59 2.82
N ALA A 137 -6.93 61.40 2.64
CA ALA A 137 -8.30 60.92 2.70
C ALA A 137 -8.57 59.84 1.63
N ALA A 138 -8.07 60.04 0.41
CA ALA A 138 -8.17 59.07 -0.67
C ALA A 138 -7.40 57.77 -0.36
N ILE A 139 -6.19 57.87 0.21
CA ILE A 139 -5.39 56.72 0.63
C ILE A 139 -6.11 55.94 1.73
N ILE A 140 -6.63 56.59 2.78
CA ILE A 140 -7.40 55.89 3.83
C ILE A 140 -8.60 55.15 3.23
N ALA A 141 -9.38 55.82 2.37
CA ALA A 141 -10.53 55.21 1.73
C ALA A 141 -10.13 53.96 0.93
N LEU A 142 -9.02 54.03 0.19
CA LEU A 142 -8.46 52.91 -0.56
C LEU A 142 -8.01 51.79 0.37
N VAL A 143 -7.28 52.11 1.45
CA VAL A 143 -6.82 51.14 2.45
C VAL A 143 -8.01 50.40 3.04
N ILE A 144 -9.01 51.13 3.57
CA ILE A 144 -10.22 50.52 4.16
C ILE A 144 -10.91 49.60 3.15
N THR A 145 -11.06 50.05 1.91
CA THR A 145 -11.70 49.26 0.84
C THR A 145 -10.90 48.00 0.53
N LEU A 146 -9.57 48.09 0.34
CA LEU A 146 -8.72 46.93 0.09
C LEU A 146 -8.67 45.97 1.27
N SER A 147 -8.63 46.47 2.51
CA SER A 147 -8.69 45.65 3.71
C SER A 147 -10.00 44.89 3.77
N LEU A 148 -11.13 45.55 3.49
CA LEU A 148 -12.46 44.93 3.49
C LEU A 148 -12.58 43.88 2.38
N VAL A 149 -12.11 44.16 1.16
CA VAL A 149 -12.05 43.18 0.06
C VAL A 149 -11.16 42.01 0.41
N GLY A 150 -9.99 42.25 1.01
CA GLY A 150 -9.08 41.21 1.45
C GLY A 150 -9.67 40.32 2.54
N ILE A 151 -10.41 40.92 3.48
CA ILE A 151 -11.19 40.22 4.50
C ILE A 151 -12.26 39.35 3.84
N GLN A 152 -13.05 39.89 2.90
CA GLN A 152 -14.07 39.16 2.17
C GLN A 152 -13.49 37.98 1.39
N TYR A 153 -12.37 38.20 0.67
CA TYR A 153 -11.67 37.18 -0.08
C TYR A 153 -11.13 36.06 0.83
N SER A 154 -10.56 36.43 1.99
CA SER A 154 -10.06 35.45 2.96
C SER A 154 -11.20 34.68 3.62
N ALA A 155 -12.31 35.37 3.91
CA ALA A 155 -13.51 34.78 4.49
C ALA A 155 -14.18 33.77 3.55
N SER A 156 -14.28 34.10 2.26
CA SER A 156 -14.85 33.20 1.23
C SER A 156 -13.92 32.04 0.90
N SER A 157 -12.61 32.30 0.89
CA SER A 157 -11.61 31.28 0.53
C SER A 157 -11.44 30.24 1.63
N TYR A 158 -11.35 30.64 2.90
CA TYR A 158 -10.91 29.74 3.97
C TYR A 158 -11.93 29.58 5.10
N SER A 159 -12.45 30.68 5.66
CA SER A 159 -13.51 30.68 6.68
C SER A 159 -13.88 32.11 7.08
N THR A 160 -15.16 32.40 7.33
CA THR A 160 -15.64 33.67 7.91
C THR A 160 -14.89 34.06 9.19
N LYS A 161 -14.35 33.07 9.90
CA LYS A 161 -13.58 33.21 11.15
C LYS A 161 -12.25 33.97 11.01
N ILE A 162 -11.78 34.22 9.78
CA ILE A 162 -10.57 35.01 9.54
C ILE A 162 -10.80 36.51 9.76
N ILE A 163 -12.06 36.97 9.73
CA ILE A 163 -12.41 38.37 10.00
C ILE A 163 -11.82 38.84 11.34
N ASP A 164 -11.90 38.00 12.38
CA ASP A 164 -11.38 38.31 13.72
C ASP A 164 -9.87 38.52 13.77
N ILE A 165 -9.12 37.94 12.83
CA ILE A 165 -7.67 38.12 12.77
C ILE A 165 -7.35 39.53 12.28
N PHE A 166 -8.05 39.95 11.23
CA PHE A 166 -7.87 41.27 10.64
C PHE A 166 -8.35 42.37 11.59
N SER A 167 -9.46 42.17 12.30
CA SER A 167 -9.98 43.15 13.26
C SER A 167 -9.08 43.33 14.48
N LYS A 168 -8.42 42.26 14.94
CA LYS A 168 -7.53 42.27 16.12
C LYS A 168 -6.10 42.75 15.82
N LYS A 169 -5.74 42.97 14.55
CA LYS A 169 -4.39 43.40 14.18
C LYS A 169 -4.19 44.90 14.38
N PRO A 170 -3.14 45.32 15.11
CA PRO A 170 -2.84 46.74 15.35
C PRO A 170 -2.58 47.53 14.08
N ASP A 171 -1.87 46.92 13.13
CA ASP A 171 -1.29 47.60 11.97
C ASP A 171 -2.31 48.47 11.23
N MET A 172 -3.53 47.97 11.04
CA MET A 172 -4.61 48.68 10.33
C MET A 172 -5.13 49.87 11.16
N TRP A 173 -5.43 49.64 12.44
CA TRP A 173 -5.96 50.69 13.33
C TRP A 173 -4.94 51.80 13.54
N ILE A 174 -3.68 51.44 13.72
CA ILE A 174 -2.57 52.39 13.85
C ILE A 174 -2.46 53.23 12.58
N LEU A 175 -2.46 52.61 11.40
CA LEU A 175 -2.43 53.33 10.12
C LEU A 175 -3.60 54.31 10.01
N ILE A 176 -4.83 53.87 10.31
CA ILE A 176 -6.03 54.72 10.28
C ILE A 176 -5.88 55.92 11.23
N VAL A 177 -5.41 55.70 12.46
CA VAL A 177 -5.23 56.77 13.46
C VAL A 177 -4.14 57.77 13.02
N ILE A 178 -3.01 57.30 12.47
CA ILE A 178 -1.96 58.19 11.96
C ILE A 178 -2.52 59.10 10.86
N TYR A 179 -3.18 58.52 9.87
CA TYR A 179 -3.68 59.28 8.73
C TYR A 179 -4.84 60.21 9.15
N LEU A 180 -5.76 59.76 10.01
CA LEU A 180 -6.83 60.62 10.53
C LEU A 180 -6.27 61.78 11.35
N GLY A 181 -5.25 61.51 12.18
CA GLY A 181 -4.53 62.54 12.93
C GLY A 181 -3.82 63.54 12.03
N SER A 182 -3.16 63.05 10.98
CA SER A 182 -2.48 63.90 9.97
C SER A 182 -3.46 64.79 9.22
N ILE A 183 -4.63 64.26 8.82
CA ILE A 183 -5.71 65.03 8.18
C ILE A 183 -6.21 66.14 9.11
N VAL A 184 -6.53 65.81 10.36
CA VAL A 184 -7.03 66.80 11.34
C VAL A 184 -5.97 67.88 11.59
N TYR A 185 -4.70 67.49 11.69
CA TYR A 185 -3.59 68.41 11.85
C TYR A 185 -3.37 69.30 10.62
N GLY A 186 -3.48 68.73 9.42
CA GLY A 186 -3.40 69.48 8.15
C GLY A 186 -4.52 70.50 8.00
N LEU A 187 -5.76 70.13 8.34
CA LEU A 187 -6.90 71.05 8.36
C LEU A 187 -6.73 72.16 9.39
N TYR A 188 -6.18 71.84 10.58
CA TYR A 188 -5.87 72.82 11.61
C TYR A 188 -4.84 73.86 11.11
N ILE A 189 -3.74 73.41 10.49
CA ILE A 189 -2.74 74.30 9.90
C ILE A 189 -3.36 75.12 8.77
N LEU A 190 -4.14 74.50 7.88
CA LEU A 190 -4.78 75.18 6.75
C LEU A 190 -5.65 76.36 7.21
N LYS A 191 -6.39 76.18 8.30
CA LYS A 191 -7.18 77.25 8.93
C LYS A 191 -6.32 78.38 9.49
N GLY A 192 -5.10 78.08 9.93
CA GLY A 192 -4.16 79.03 10.52
C GLY A 192 -3.40 79.88 9.51
N ILE A 193 -3.34 79.52 8.21
CA ILE A 193 -2.54 80.26 7.21
C ILE A 193 -3.24 81.58 6.81
N PRO A 194 -2.66 82.77 7.08
CA PRO A 194 -3.20 84.06 6.67
C PRO A 194 -3.13 84.27 5.14
N GLU A 195 -3.82 85.27 4.61
CA GLU A 195 -3.86 85.54 3.16
C GLU A 195 -2.58 86.16 2.59
N THR A 196 -1.81 86.87 3.41
CA THR A 196 -0.68 87.69 2.93
C THR A 196 0.68 87.03 3.14
N ASN A 197 1.16 86.93 4.38
CA ASN A 197 2.49 86.41 4.70
C ASN A 197 2.42 85.33 5.80
N ILE A 198 3.10 84.20 5.57
CA ILE A 198 3.24 83.14 6.58
C ILE A 198 4.24 83.63 7.64
N ASN A 199 3.95 83.43 8.93
CA ASN A 199 4.95 83.62 9.98
C ASN A 199 5.85 82.37 10.08
N SER A 200 7.06 82.51 10.60
CA SER A 200 8.01 81.39 10.75
C SER A 200 7.40 80.19 11.50
N SER A 201 6.52 80.44 12.47
CA SER A 201 5.84 79.37 13.22
C SER A 201 4.88 78.52 12.37
N ILE A 202 4.12 79.12 11.46
CA ILE A 202 3.24 78.37 10.55
C ILE A 202 4.07 77.64 9.49
N GLU A 203 5.14 78.27 8.99
CA GLU A 203 6.07 77.64 8.04
C GLU A 203 6.70 76.36 8.64
N GLU A 204 7.17 76.42 9.89
CA GLU A 204 7.67 75.25 10.61
C GLU A 204 6.60 74.15 10.73
N ASN A 205 5.35 74.52 11.00
CA ASN A 205 4.25 73.55 11.09
C ASN A 205 3.89 72.94 9.73
N VAL A 206 3.99 73.69 8.63
CA VAL A 206 3.84 73.18 7.25
C VAL A 206 4.91 72.15 6.94
N ILE A 207 6.17 72.42 7.30
CA ILE A 207 7.29 71.49 7.13
C ILE A 207 7.09 70.24 8.00
N ARG A 208 6.70 70.39 9.27
CA ARG A 208 6.35 69.26 10.16
C ARG A 208 5.26 68.39 9.54
N LEU A 209 4.18 69.00 9.05
CA LEU A 209 3.08 68.28 8.41
C LEU A 209 3.56 67.50 7.18
N PHE A 210 4.43 68.08 6.35
CA PHE A 210 5.01 67.39 5.19
C PHE A 210 5.77 66.12 5.61
N PHE A 211 6.59 66.19 6.66
CA PHE A 211 7.30 65.01 7.16
C PHE A 211 6.37 63.97 7.81
N ILE A 212 5.32 64.39 8.53
CA ILE A 212 4.29 63.48 9.05
C ILE A 212 3.66 62.70 7.89
N ASN A 213 3.30 63.39 6.80
CA ASN A 213 2.72 62.78 5.59
C ASN A 213 3.70 61.78 4.92
N LEU A 214 4.96 62.16 4.76
CA LEU A 214 6.00 61.29 4.19
C LEU A 214 6.09 59.97 4.96
N ILE A 215 6.02 60.04 6.27
CA ILE A 215 6.13 58.87 7.14
C ILE A 215 4.85 58.06 7.18
N ALA A 216 3.68 58.70 7.15
CA ALA A 216 2.42 58.01 6.93
C ALA A 216 2.49 57.16 5.65
N PHE A 217 3.07 57.72 4.57
CA PHE A 217 3.29 57.00 3.31
C PHE A 217 4.31 55.86 3.43
N ILE A 218 5.42 56.05 4.13
CA ILE A 218 6.38 54.95 4.41
C ILE A 218 5.70 53.84 5.23
N TYR A 219 4.90 54.21 6.23
CA TYR A 219 4.17 53.26 7.08
C TYR A 219 3.12 52.49 6.27
N LEU A 220 2.48 53.12 5.28
CA LEU A 220 1.61 52.44 4.32
C LEU A 220 2.33 51.30 3.58
N LEU A 221 3.59 51.48 3.14
CA LEU A 221 4.35 50.41 2.50
C LEU A 221 4.58 49.22 3.45
N PHE A 222 4.86 49.50 4.72
CA PHE A 222 4.98 48.46 5.75
C PHE A 222 3.65 47.74 5.99
N TYR A 223 2.55 48.49 6.04
CA TYR A 223 1.21 47.94 6.17
C TYR A 223 0.83 47.03 5.00
N ILE A 224 1.06 47.48 3.76
CA ILE A 224 0.80 46.68 2.55
C ILE A 224 1.59 45.38 2.60
N ASN A 225 2.89 45.43 2.92
CA ASN A 225 3.72 44.23 3.06
C ASN A 225 3.22 43.29 4.17
N SER A 226 2.83 43.82 5.34
CA SER A 226 2.25 43.04 6.44
C SER A 226 0.94 42.36 6.02
N THR A 227 0.08 43.08 5.30
CA THR A 227 -1.22 42.61 4.82
C THR A 227 -1.08 41.57 3.72
N LEU A 228 -0.18 41.77 2.75
CA LEU A 228 0.14 40.78 1.72
C LEU A 228 0.69 39.48 2.33
N LYS A 229 1.49 39.58 3.40
CA LYS A 229 1.95 38.40 4.14
C LYS A 229 0.80 37.67 4.82
N LEU A 230 -0.25 38.37 5.28
CA LEU A 230 -1.43 37.73 5.87
C LEU A 230 -2.31 37.02 4.85
N PHE A 231 -2.40 37.55 3.63
CA PHE A 231 -3.18 36.89 2.58
C PHE A 231 -2.59 35.54 2.14
N LYS A 232 -1.33 35.25 2.50
CA LYS A 232 -0.75 33.91 2.32
C LYS A 232 -1.35 32.96 3.36
N SER A 233 -2.12 31.98 2.89
CA SER A 233 -2.71 30.91 3.71
C SER A 233 -1.69 30.17 4.59
N SER A 234 -0.47 30.00 4.11
CA SER A 234 0.63 29.42 4.90
C SER A 234 0.88 30.16 6.21
N ASN A 235 0.84 31.49 6.17
CA ASN A 235 1.08 32.33 7.34
C ASN A 235 -0.12 32.36 8.28
N LEU A 236 -1.34 32.23 7.74
CA LEU A 236 -2.55 32.08 8.55
C LEU A 236 -2.53 30.76 9.33
N ILE A 237 -2.15 29.65 8.68
CA ILE A 237 -1.98 28.37 9.36
C ILE A 237 -0.96 28.47 10.48
N LEU A 238 0.24 29.01 10.20
CA LEU A 238 1.27 29.17 11.22
C LEU A 238 0.79 30.04 12.38
N TRP A 239 0.07 31.13 12.08
CA TRP A 239 -0.48 32.01 13.11
C TRP A 239 -1.55 31.33 13.98
N PHE A 240 -2.40 30.49 13.37
CA PHE A 240 -3.37 29.71 14.14
C PHE A 240 -2.71 28.57 14.91
N GLY A 241 -1.71 27.90 14.32
CA GLY A 241 -0.88 26.88 14.94
C GLY A 241 -0.21 27.40 16.21
N ASP A 242 0.40 28.60 16.15
CA ASP A 242 0.99 29.30 17.29
C ASP A 242 0.00 29.57 18.44
N LYS A 243 -1.31 29.60 18.17
CA LYS A 243 -2.36 29.83 19.16
C LYS A 243 -2.93 28.55 19.78
N ILE A 244 -2.52 27.40 19.29
CA ILE A 244 -2.89 26.12 19.87
C ILE A 244 -2.01 25.92 21.12
N THR A 245 -2.56 26.21 22.30
CA THR A 245 -1.87 26.17 23.60
C THR A 245 -2.67 25.29 24.56
N PRO A 246 -2.06 24.65 25.59
CA PRO A 246 -2.76 23.73 26.50
C PRO A 246 -4.04 24.35 27.06
N LYS A 247 -3.95 25.64 27.38
CA LYS A 247 -5.05 26.44 27.90
C LYS A 247 -6.18 26.61 26.89
N SER A 248 -5.89 26.96 25.63
CA SER A 248 -6.94 27.11 24.61
C SER A 248 -7.64 25.80 24.27
N ILE A 249 -7.07 24.67 24.65
CA ILE A 249 -7.65 23.34 24.47
C ILE A 249 -8.46 22.96 25.68
N ASN A 250 -7.91 23.14 26.88
CA ASN A 250 -8.60 22.82 28.12
C ASN A 250 -9.89 23.66 28.29
N ASP A 251 -9.81 24.96 27.96
CA ASP A 251 -10.99 25.86 27.97
C ASP A 251 -12.09 25.36 26.99
N ASN A 252 -11.71 24.64 25.93
CA ASN A 252 -12.63 24.07 24.93
C ASN A 252 -13.05 22.61 25.22
N LEU A 253 -12.28 21.86 26.02
CA LEU A 253 -12.65 20.51 26.47
C LEU A 253 -13.63 20.57 27.65
N ILE A 254 -13.42 21.50 28.58
CA ILE A 254 -14.25 21.68 29.77
C ILE A 254 -15.64 22.23 29.44
N SER A 255 -15.84 22.87 28.29
CA SER A 255 -17.15 23.34 27.83
C SER A 255 -18.05 22.20 27.27
N THR A 256 -18.11 21.08 28.01
CA THR A 256 -19.12 19.99 28.13
C THR A 256 -19.90 19.43 26.93
N ASN A 257 -19.79 19.96 25.73
CA ASN A 257 -20.17 19.28 24.50
C ASN A 257 -18.97 19.37 23.58
N LEU A 258 -18.27 18.26 23.40
CA LEU A 258 -17.06 18.09 22.59
C LEU A 258 -17.23 18.48 21.10
N ASN A 259 -18.22 19.27 20.72
CA ASN A 259 -18.18 20.05 19.50
C ASN A 259 -17.11 21.10 19.70
N PHE A 260 -16.02 21.02 18.94
CA PHE A 260 -15.03 22.08 18.94
C PHE A 260 -15.75 23.38 18.59
N ASN A 261 -15.91 24.26 19.58
CA ASN A 261 -16.53 25.55 19.40
C ASN A 261 -15.88 26.25 18.22
N GLU A 262 -16.68 27.06 17.51
CA GLU A 262 -16.25 27.73 16.28
C GLU A 262 -14.95 28.54 16.44
N ASP A 263 -14.63 28.93 17.67
CA ASP A 263 -13.42 29.67 18.02
C ASP A 263 -12.15 28.85 18.24
N ASN A 264 -12.22 27.52 18.20
CA ASN A 264 -11.05 26.68 18.40
C ASN A 264 -10.00 26.94 17.29
N PRO A 265 -8.76 27.37 17.63
CA PRO A 265 -7.69 27.57 16.66
C PRO A 265 -7.38 26.31 15.84
N TYR A 266 -7.57 25.13 16.45
CA TYR A 266 -7.36 23.85 15.79
C TYR A 266 -8.34 23.61 14.63
N GLN A 267 -9.64 23.85 14.85
CA GLN A 267 -10.65 23.76 13.80
C GLN A 267 -10.35 24.73 12.66
N LYS A 268 -9.87 25.94 12.98
CA LYS A 268 -9.49 26.94 11.98
C LYS A 268 -8.31 26.45 11.11
N VAL A 269 -7.32 25.75 11.68
CA VAL A 269 -6.25 25.11 10.91
C VAL A 269 -6.81 24.03 9.97
N ILE A 270 -7.73 23.18 10.45
CA ILE A 270 -8.35 22.14 9.61
C ILE A 270 -9.15 22.74 8.48
N ASP A 271 -9.98 23.76 8.75
CA ASP A 271 -10.83 24.41 7.74
C ASP A 271 -9.97 25.04 6.62
N ILE A 272 -8.89 25.75 6.99
CA ILE A 272 -7.92 26.29 6.03
C ILE A 272 -7.23 25.16 5.25
N THR A 273 -6.91 24.06 5.92
CA THR A 273 -6.28 22.88 5.28
C THR A 273 -7.24 22.23 4.28
N LYS A 274 -8.52 22.00 4.64
CA LYS A 274 -9.57 21.47 3.74
C LYS A 274 -9.76 22.39 2.53
N SER A 275 -9.85 23.70 2.75
CA SER A 275 -9.91 24.66 1.64
C SER A 275 -8.66 24.62 0.75
N SER A 276 -7.47 24.47 1.36
CA SER A 276 -6.20 24.38 0.62
C SER A 276 -6.08 23.09 -0.18
N ILE A 277 -6.64 21.98 0.32
CA ILE A 277 -6.83 20.74 -0.45
C ILE A 277 -7.71 21.09 -1.66
N ARG A 278 -8.90 21.66 -1.47
CA ARG A 278 -9.79 22.03 -2.60
C ARG A 278 -9.09 22.88 -3.66
N ASN A 279 -8.24 23.82 -3.23
CA ASN A 279 -7.51 24.74 -4.10
C ASN A 279 -6.13 24.21 -4.58
N GLN A 280 -5.80 22.93 -4.35
CA GLN A 280 -4.54 22.27 -4.75
C GLN A 280 -3.25 22.94 -4.22
N ASN A 281 -3.33 23.65 -3.09
CA ASN A 281 -2.17 24.32 -2.49
C ASN A 281 -1.42 23.38 -1.53
N ILE A 282 -0.62 22.47 -2.11
CA ILE A 282 0.09 21.40 -1.39
C ILE A 282 0.99 21.95 -0.26
N ASN A 283 1.64 23.10 -0.46
CA ASN A 283 2.51 23.68 0.56
C ASN A 283 1.72 24.14 1.79
N THR A 284 0.54 24.69 1.57
CA THR A 284 -0.35 25.08 2.67
C THR A 284 -0.91 23.86 3.37
N VAL A 285 -1.29 22.81 2.63
CA VAL A 285 -1.74 21.55 3.24
C VAL A 285 -0.64 20.94 4.11
N LYS A 286 0.60 20.90 3.60
CA LYS A 286 1.77 20.42 4.35
C LYS A 286 1.93 21.16 5.68
N LEU A 287 1.86 22.49 5.66
CA LEU A 287 1.96 23.30 6.87
C LEU A 287 0.79 23.06 7.83
N GLY A 288 -0.42 22.89 7.31
CA GLY A 288 -1.61 22.60 8.11
C GLY A 288 -1.49 21.30 8.88
N VAL A 289 -1.07 20.24 8.20
CA VAL A 289 -0.86 18.92 8.79
C VAL A 289 0.31 18.93 9.78
N LEU A 290 1.42 19.60 9.44
CA LEU A 290 2.55 19.77 10.36
C LEU A 290 2.13 20.50 11.64
N SER A 291 1.36 21.59 11.54
CA SER A 291 0.84 22.29 12.72
C SER A 291 -0.05 21.41 13.60
N ILE A 292 -0.78 20.46 13.02
CA ILE A 292 -1.58 19.46 13.75
C ILE A 292 -0.67 18.44 14.48
N ILE A 293 0.41 18.00 13.85
CA ILE A 293 1.36 17.04 14.45
C ILE A 293 2.22 17.69 15.53
N ASP A 294 2.81 18.85 15.25
CA ASP A 294 3.65 19.59 16.20
C ASP A 294 2.84 19.86 17.48
N TYR A 295 1.57 20.19 17.30
CA TYR A 295 0.61 20.32 18.40
C TYR A 295 0.45 19.01 19.20
N LYS A 296 0.28 17.87 18.54
CA LYS A 296 0.19 16.58 19.21
C LYS A 296 1.44 16.23 20.00
N GLN A 297 2.62 16.40 19.40
CA GLN A 297 3.89 16.17 20.08
C GLN A 297 4.02 17.05 21.32
N TYR A 298 3.58 18.31 21.20
CA TYR A 298 3.54 19.23 22.31
C TYR A 298 2.55 18.79 23.41
N ILE A 299 1.41 18.18 23.09
CA ILE A 299 0.50 17.59 24.11
C ILE A 299 1.14 16.38 24.79
N ILE A 300 1.72 15.47 24.02
CA ILE A 300 2.32 14.23 24.56
C ILE A 300 3.47 14.55 25.52
N ASN A 301 4.30 15.52 25.17
CA ASN A 301 5.52 15.82 25.91
C ASN A 301 5.27 16.66 27.18
N ASN A 302 4.02 17.01 27.49
CA ASN A 302 3.69 17.93 28.57
C ASN A 302 2.72 17.30 29.58
N ASP A 303 3.10 17.32 30.85
CA ASP A 303 2.31 16.78 31.99
C ASP A 303 1.05 17.61 32.36
N TYR A 304 0.53 18.43 31.44
CA TYR A 304 -0.61 19.32 31.70
C TYR A 304 -1.97 18.60 31.66
N PHE A 305 -2.05 17.43 31.03
CA PHE A 305 -3.29 16.71 30.78
C PHE A 305 -3.26 15.36 31.51
N THR A 306 -4.42 14.93 31.97
CA THR A 306 -4.61 13.56 32.48
C THR A 306 -4.53 12.55 31.34
N ASP A 307 -4.16 11.30 31.63
CA ASP A 307 -4.07 10.24 30.62
C ASP A 307 -5.39 10.08 29.82
N GLU A 308 -6.54 10.22 30.49
CA GLU A 308 -7.86 10.18 29.85
C GLU A 308 -8.08 11.34 28.88
N GLU A 309 -7.71 12.57 29.25
CA GLU A 309 -7.79 13.75 28.37
C GLU A 309 -6.85 13.58 27.17
N ILE A 310 -5.65 13.05 27.38
CA ILE A 310 -4.68 12.77 26.31
C ILE A 310 -5.28 11.77 25.31
N ILE A 311 -5.92 10.69 25.78
CA ILE A 311 -6.57 9.70 24.92
C ILE A 311 -7.70 10.35 24.11
N GLN A 312 -8.56 11.16 24.74
CA GLN A 312 -9.65 11.85 24.05
C GLN A 312 -9.12 12.83 22.99
N ILE A 313 -8.11 13.62 23.33
CA ILE A 313 -7.48 14.55 22.38
C ILE A 313 -6.86 13.78 21.21
N LYS A 314 -6.09 12.72 21.48
CA LYS A 314 -5.48 11.86 20.45
C LYS A 314 -6.53 11.30 19.49
N SER A 315 -7.59 10.68 20.02
CA SER A 315 -8.65 10.09 19.19
C SER A 315 -9.30 11.12 18.25
N LYS A 316 -9.49 12.36 18.73
CA LYS A 316 -10.11 13.41 17.93
C LYS A 316 -9.17 14.00 16.89
N LEU A 317 -7.89 14.14 17.23
CA LEU A 317 -6.84 14.49 16.27
C LEU A 317 -6.76 13.47 15.14
N GLU A 318 -6.87 12.18 15.47
CA GLU A 318 -6.92 11.08 14.49
C GLU A 318 -8.15 11.23 13.58
N THR A 319 -9.35 11.44 14.14
CA THR A 319 -10.56 11.67 13.34
C THR A 319 -10.40 12.84 12.36
N HIS A 320 -9.76 13.93 12.78
CA HIS A 320 -9.55 15.07 11.90
C HIS A 320 -8.48 14.84 10.82
N LEU A 321 -7.45 14.05 11.10
CA LEU A 321 -6.48 13.63 10.09
C LEU A 321 -7.11 12.65 9.09
N GLU A 322 -7.94 11.73 9.56
CA GLU A 322 -8.76 10.84 8.72
C GLU A 322 -9.68 11.65 7.80
N ASP A 323 -10.40 12.62 8.34
CA ASP A 323 -11.23 13.56 7.59
C ASP A 323 -10.44 14.25 6.46
N LEU A 324 -9.23 14.74 6.77
CA LEU A 324 -8.37 15.39 5.78
C LEU A 324 -7.87 14.42 4.71
N LEU A 325 -7.53 13.18 5.10
CA LEU A 325 -7.15 12.11 4.18
C LEU A 325 -8.30 11.78 3.23
N LEU A 326 -9.48 11.45 3.77
CA LEU A 326 -10.68 11.17 2.98
C LEU A 326 -11.04 12.33 2.07
N TYR A 327 -10.95 13.57 2.56
CA TYR A 327 -11.20 14.75 1.74
C TYR A 327 -10.18 14.89 0.60
N SER A 328 -8.90 14.61 0.84
CA SER A 328 -7.85 14.67 -0.19
C SER A 328 -7.97 13.56 -1.25
N ILE A 329 -8.44 12.37 -0.86
CA ILE A 329 -8.73 11.25 -1.77
C ILE A 329 -9.96 11.55 -2.62
N LYS A 330 -11.02 12.10 -2.01
CA LYS A 330 -12.23 12.52 -2.73
C LYS A 330 -11.92 13.51 -3.86
N ASN A 331 -10.94 14.39 -3.63
CA ASN A 331 -10.44 15.37 -4.60
C ASN A 331 -9.32 14.85 -5.54
N ASN A 332 -8.95 13.56 -5.48
CA ASN A 332 -7.97 12.89 -6.34
C ASN A 332 -6.57 13.54 -6.35
N GLN A 333 -6.07 13.99 -5.19
CA GLN A 333 -4.80 14.71 -5.09
C GLN A 333 -3.66 13.85 -4.52
N ILE A 334 -2.99 13.13 -5.41
CA ILE A 334 -1.94 12.15 -5.07
C ILE A 334 -0.89 12.71 -4.12
N SER A 335 -0.22 13.79 -4.53
CA SER A 335 0.83 14.42 -3.74
C SER A 335 0.37 14.95 -2.38
N THR A 336 -0.92 15.24 -2.24
CA THR A 336 -1.50 15.80 -1.02
C THR A 336 -1.80 14.68 -0.03
N TYR A 337 -2.53 13.65 -0.47
CA TYR A 337 -2.86 12.54 0.43
C TYR A 337 -1.63 11.72 0.82
N THR A 338 -0.62 11.54 -0.05
CA THR A 338 0.60 10.79 0.33
C THR A 338 1.36 11.49 1.46
N LYS A 339 1.43 12.83 1.41
CA LYS A 339 2.03 13.63 2.48
C LYS A 339 1.20 13.58 3.76
N ILE A 340 -0.13 13.74 3.67
CA ILE A 340 -0.99 13.62 4.87
C ILE A 340 -0.83 12.21 5.47
N LEU A 341 -0.72 11.18 4.63
CA LEU A 341 -0.56 9.80 5.06
C LEU A 341 0.78 9.60 5.78
N ASP A 342 1.89 10.12 5.23
CA ASP A 342 3.19 10.11 5.92
C ASP A 342 3.14 10.70 7.32
N TYR A 343 2.46 11.83 7.41
CA TYR A 343 2.26 12.53 8.66
C TYR A 343 1.38 11.74 9.64
N TYR A 344 0.35 11.06 9.12
CA TYR A 344 -0.49 10.16 9.91
C TYR A 344 0.28 8.92 10.38
N PHE A 345 1.16 8.36 9.55
CA PHE A 345 2.05 7.26 9.92
C PHE A 345 3.05 7.66 11.01
N LEU A 346 3.72 8.82 10.85
CA LEU A 346 4.60 9.38 11.89
C LEU A 346 3.84 9.63 13.19
N PHE A 347 2.60 10.09 13.08
CA PHE A 347 1.71 10.25 14.22
C PHE A 347 1.51 8.90 14.92
N ILE A 348 1.24 7.80 14.21
CA ILE A 348 1.00 6.50 14.86
C ILE A 348 2.27 5.93 15.48
N ILE A 349 3.40 5.98 14.78
CA ILE A 349 4.70 5.51 15.28
C ILE A 349 5.05 6.19 16.60
N SER A 350 4.97 7.53 16.66
CA SER A 350 5.21 8.28 17.90
C SER A 350 4.21 7.96 19.02
N THR A 351 3.06 7.40 18.70
CA THR A 351 2.07 6.97 19.69
C THR A 351 2.42 5.59 20.25
N ILE A 352 2.84 4.68 19.38
CA ILE A 352 3.29 3.33 19.72
C ILE A 352 4.51 3.42 20.65
N GLU A 353 5.48 4.27 20.34
CA GLU A 353 6.73 4.41 21.11
C GLU A 353 6.51 4.91 22.54
N ASN A 354 5.41 5.63 22.81
CA ASN A 354 5.22 6.38 24.06
C ASN A 354 4.11 5.82 24.98
N ASN A 355 3.38 4.79 24.59
CA ASN A 355 2.16 4.36 25.29
C ASN A 355 2.28 2.96 25.94
N ASN A 356 1.43 2.71 26.95
CA ASN A 356 1.24 1.37 27.53
C ASN A 356 0.55 0.41 26.52
N LYS A 357 0.86 -0.90 26.64
CA LYS A 357 0.43 -1.96 25.72
C LYS A 357 -1.07 -1.96 25.38
N GLU A 358 -1.94 -1.73 26.38
CA GLU A 358 -3.40 -1.74 26.18
C GLU A 358 -3.90 -0.57 25.31
N ILE A 359 -3.28 0.61 25.44
CA ILE A 359 -3.61 1.79 24.65
C ILE A 359 -3.16 1.59 23.19
N ILE A 360 -2.01 0.93 23.00
CA ILE A 360 -1.47 0.60 21.68
C ILE A 360 -2.45 -0.30 20.89
N ASP A 361 -3.01 -1.33 21.53
CA ASP A 361 -3.97 -2.25 20.90
C ASP A 361 -5.20 -1.52 20.35
N ASN A 362 -5.82 -0.65 21.15
CA ASN A 362 -7.03 0.07 20.75
C ASN A 362 -6.74 1.07 19.63
N GLN A 363 -5.63 1.80 19.71
CA GLN A 363 -5.26 2.79 18.69
C GLN A 363 -4.85 2.14 17.37
N LEU A 364 -4.17 1.00 17.41
CA LEU A 364 -3.85 0.24 16.21
C LEU A 364 -5.10 -0.32 15.55
N ASN A 365 -6.05 -0.86 16.31
CA ASN A 365 -7.33 -1.33 15.75
C ASN A 365 -8.11 -0.19 15.09
N GLN A 366 -8.16 0.98 15.74
CA GLN A 366 -8.78 2.18 15.16
C GLN A 366 -8.05 2.60 13.88
N PHE A 367 -6.73 2.65 13.91
CA PHE A 367 -5.91 2.97 12.75
C PHE A 367 -6.15 2.03 11.57
N TYR A 368 -6.19 0.71 11.80
CA TYR A 368 -6.48 -0.26 10.75
C TYR A 368 -7.89 -0.07 10.18
N SER A 369 -8.88 0.22 11.02
CA SER A 369 -10.23 0.52 10.56
C SER A 369 -10.28 1.80 9.71
N THR A 370 -9.56 2.84 10.10
CA THR A 370 -9.41 4.09 9.35
C THR A 370 -8.71 3.83 8.02
N ILE A 371 -7.60 3.09 8.00
CA ILE A 371 -6.93 2.67 6.76
C ILE A 371 -7.91 1.96 5.83
N LEU A 372 -8.70 1.02 6.35
CA LEU A 372 -9.61 0.22 5.55
C LEU A 372 -10.68 1.11 4.91
N ASN A 373 -11.25 2.03 5.68
CA ASN A 373 -12.20 3.04 5.17
C ASN A 373 -11.58 3.93 4.09
N ILE A 374 -10.35 4.38 4.32
CA ILE A 374 -9.59 5.20 3.38
C ILE A 374 -9.27 4.41 2.10
N GLY A 375 -8.88 3.14 2.23
CA GLY A 375 -8.65 2.22 1.12
C GLY A 375 -9.91 2.03 0.28
N TYR A 376 -11.07 1.82 0.93
CA TYR A 376 -12.36 1.70 0.26
C TYR A 376 -12.70 2.92 -0.60
N GLU A 377 -12.58 4.12 -0.02
CA GLU A 377 -12.83 5.38 -0.72
C GLU A 377 -11.81 5.66 -1.84
N ALA A 378 -10.58 5.16 -1.68
CA ALA A 378 -9.53 5.30 -2.68
C ALA A 378 -9.71 4.36 -3.87
N ILE A 379 -10.30 3.17 -3.69
CA ILE A 379 -10.50 2.19 -4.77
C ILE A 379 -11.26 2.81 -5.96
N ASP A 380 -12.22 3.70 -5.71
CA ASP A 380 -12.98 4.37 -6.78
C ASP A 380 -12.22 5.49 -7.52
N LYS A 381 -10.97 5.75 -7.14
CA LYS A 381 -10.18 6.85 -7.72
C LYS A 381 -9.15 6.33 -8.71
N PRO A 382 -8.86 7.08 -9.79
CA PRO A 382 -7.81 6.71 -10.75
C PRO A 382 -6.43 6.49 -10.11
N SER A 383 -6.20 7.13 -8.96
CA SER A 383 -4.95 7.03 -8.21
C SER A 383 -4.93 5.91 -7.16
N CYS A 384 -5.93 5.02 -7.15
CA CYS A 384 -6.11 3.94 -6.17
C CYS A 384 -4.86 3.07 -6.04
N ILE A 385 -4.27 2.70 -7.17
CA ILE A 385 -3.08 1.85 -7.26
C ILE A 385 -1.92 2.47 -6.49
N THR A 386 -1.52 3.70 -6.85
CA THR A 386 -0.39 4.39 -6.20
C THR A 386 -0.66 4.60 -4.72
N PHE A 387 -1.91 4.91 -4.35
CA PHE A 387 -2.28 5.07 -2.95
C PHE A 387 -2.17 3.77 -2.15
N ILE A 388 -2.75 2.68 -2.66
CA ILE A 388 -2.79 1.40 -1.96
C ILE A 388 -1.38 0.81 -1.86
N THR A 389 -0.56 0.87 -2.92
CA THR A 389 0.86 0.48 -2.84
C THR A 389 1.60 1.28 -1.77
N TYR A 390 1.35 2.58 -1.70
CA TYR A 390 2.01 3.45 -0.73
C TYR A 390 1.62 3.11 0.71
N LEU A 391 0.32 2.94 0.93
CA LEU A 391 -0.27 2.56 2.20
C LEU A 391 0.26 1.19 2.67
N LEU A 392 0.35 0.23 1.75
CA LEU A 392 0.90 -1.10 1.99
C LEU A 392 2.34 -1.07 2.48
N ASN A 393 3.22 -0.36 1.77
CA ASN A 393 4.62 -0.22 2.15
C ASN A 393 4.77 0.40 3.54
N ARG A 394 3.92 1.36 3.89
CA ARG A 394 3.95 2.03 5.20
C ARG A 394 3.40 1.17 6.33
N ILE A 395 2.40 0.32 6.06
CA ILE A 395 1.91 -0.66 7.02
C ILE A 395 2.98 -1.72 7.31
N SER A 396 3.68 -2.21 6.29
CA SER A 396 4.85 -3.10 6.43
C SER A 396 5.93 -2.50 7.33
N PHE A 397 6.20 -1.21 7.12
CA PHE A 397 7.15 -0.50 7.95
C PHE A 397 6.71 -0.39 9.43
N ILE A 398 5.42 -0.16 9.71
CA ILE A 398 4.92 -0.12 11.10
C ILE A 398 5.04 -1.50 11.76
N SER A 399 4.61 -2.57 11.08
CA SER A 399 4.65 -3.92 11.65
C SER A 399 6.07 -4.37 11.97
N GLY A 400 7.04 -4.05 11.10
CA GLY A 400 8.45 -4.37 11.34
C GLY A 400 9.03 -3.67 12.58
N ASN A 401 8.53 -2.47 12.91
CA ASN A 401 9.01 -1.68 14.05
C ASN A 401 8.33 -2.01 15.38
N LEU A 402 7.24 -2.80 15.40
CA LEU A 402 6.46 -3.06 16.61
C LEU A 402 7.14 -4.01 17.63
N GLY A 403 8.32 -4.57 17.30
CA GLY A 403 9.31 -5.14 18.23
C GLY A 403 8.93 -6.40 19.02
N ASN A 404 7.64 -6.67 19.25
CA ASN A 404 7.15 -7.83 19.99
C ASN A 404 6.48 -8.84 19.03
N PRO A 405 7.06 -10.03 18.82
CA PRO A 405 6.57 -11.02 17.85
C PRO A 405 5.13 -11.49 18.12
N GLU A 406 4.72 -11.65 19.37
CA GLU A 406 3.34 -12.09 19.69
C GLU A 406 2.28 -11.02 19.34
N ASN A 407 2.58 -9.76 19.64
CA ASN A 407 1.69 -8.66 19.27
C ASN A 407 1.70 -8.46 17.75
N ASN A 408 2.86 -8.62 17.11
CA ASN A 408 3.01 -8.56 15.67
C ASN A 408 2.06 -9.54 14.99
N LYS A 409 1.91 -10.77 15.48
CA LYS A 409 0.99 -11.76 14.88
C LYS A 409 -0.46 -11.25 14.81
N LYS A 410 -0.98 -10.63 15.88
CA LYS A 410 -2.35 -10.07 15.90
C LYS A 410 -2.50 -8.92 14.91
N TYR A 411 -1.51 -8.03 14.82
CA TYR A 411 -1.57 -6.88 13.91
C TYR A 411 -1.34 -7.27 12.45
N VAL A 412 -0.39 -8.15 12.20
CA VAL A 412 -0.17 -8.82 10.90
C VAL A 412 -1.48 -9.42 10.41
N LEU A 413 -2.22 -10.14 11.27
CA LEU A 413 -3.52 -10.69 10.91
C LEU A 413 -4.56 -9.62 10.55
N ASN A 414 -4.59 -8.49 11.26
CA ASN A 414 -5.49 -7.37 10.92
C ASN A 414 -5.12 -6.68 9.60
N VAL A 415 -3.82 -6.55 9.32
CA VAL A 415 -3.31 -6.06 8.03
C VAL A 415 -3.73 -7.00 6.91
N ILE A 416 -3.51 -8.29 7.08
CA ILE A 416 -3.91 -9.32 6.11
C ILE A 416 -5.40 -9.24 5.85
N LYS A 417 -6.25 -9.23 6.89
CA LYS A 417 -7.71 -9.08 6.74
C LYS A 417 -8.11 -7.80 5.99
N THR A 418 -7.40 -6.70 6.25
CA THR A 418 -7.61 -5.44 5.52
C THR A 418 -7.27 -5.60 4.05
N LEU A 419 -6.19 -6.31 3.74
CA LEU A 419 -5.76 -6.55 2.36
C LEU A 419 -6.63 -7.57 1.62
N GLU A 420 -7.07 -8.62 2.29
CA GLU A 420 -8.10 -9.54 1.81
C GLU A 420 -9.34 -8.77 1.37
N TYR A 421 -9.81 -7.86 2.23
CA TYR A 421 -10.97 -7.03 1.94
C TYR A 421 -10.74 -6.12 0.72
N LEU A 422 -9.58 -5.46 0.62
CA LEU A 422 -9.23 -4.63 -0.53
C LEU A 422 -9.11 -5.44 -1.82
N ILE A 423 -8.60 -6.68 -1.77
CA ILE A 423 -8.57 -7.60 -2.92
C ILE A 423 -10.00 -7.89 -3.39
N ILE A 424 -10.92 -8.20 -2.48
CA ILE A 424 -12.32 -8.52 -2.80
C ILE A 424 -13.02 -7.30 -3.42
N GLU A 425 -12.79 -6.10 -2.91
CA GLU A 425 -13.37 -4.88 -3.49
C GLU A 425 -12.73 -4.51 -4.83
N ALA A 426 -11.43 -4.70 -4.99
CA ALA A 426 -10.74 -4.54 -6.27
C ALA A 426 -11.23 -5.56 -7.32
N SER A 427 -11.51 -6.80 -6.91
CA SER A 427 -12.03 -7.85 -7.79
C SER A 427 -13.44 -7.53 -8.30
N LYS A 428 -14.31 -7.00 -7.42
CA LYS A 428 -15.66 -6.55 -7.82
C LYS A 428 -15.65 -5.44 -8.86
N LYS A 429 -14.54 -4.70 -9.00
CA LYS A 429 -14.38 -3.57 -9.92
C LYS A 429 -13.41 -3.87 -11.07
N ASP A 430 -13.06 -5.14 -11.27
CA ASP A 430 -12.14 -5.61 -12.31
C ASP A 430 -10.77 -4.88 -12.28
N MET A 431 -10.28 -4.50 -11.09
CA MET A 431 -9.00 -3.79 -10.91
C MET A 431 -7.82 -4.76 -10.79
N PHE A 432 -7.53 -5.49 -11.88
CA PHE A 432 -6.48 -6.52 -11.98
C PHE A 432 -5.13 -6.12 -11.41
N TYR A 433 -4.60 -4.97 -11.85
CA TYR A 433 -3.27 -4.52 -11.43
C TYR A 433 -3.19 -4.23 -9.93
N LEU A 434 -4.29 -3.72 -9.35
CA LEU A 434 -4.37 -3.46 -7.92
C LEU A 434 -4.36 -4.75 -7.12
N MET A 435 -5.13 -5.77 -7.55
CA MET A 435 -5.10 -7.09 -6.91
C MET A 435 -3.69 -7.68 -6.91
N LEU A 436 -2.98 -7.63 -8.03
CA LEU A 436 -1.59 -8.12 -8.13
C LEU A 436 -0.64 -7.42 -7.15
N ILE A 437 -0.77 -6.10 -7.03
CA ILE A 437 0.02 -5.31 -6.07
C ILE A 437 -0.29 -5.73 -4.64
N ILE A 438 -1.57 -5.87 -4.28
CA ILE A 438 -1.94 -6.23 -2.92
C ILE A 438 -1.39 -7.61 -2.56
N VAL A 439 -1.56 -8.60 -3.44
CA VAL A 439 -1.05 -9.96 -3.22
C VAL A 439 0.48 -9.96 -3.10
N LYS A 440 1.18 -9.20 -3.96
CA LYS A 440 2.64 -9.04 -3.85
C LYS A 440 3.04 -8.40 -2.51
N SER A 441 2.32 -7.37 -2.06
CA SER A 441 2.62 -6.75 -0.76
C SER A 441 2.33 -7.66 0.42
N ILE A 442 1.32 -8.54 0.34
CA ILE A 442 1.11 -9.59 1.36
C ILE A 442 2.34 -10.50 1.42
N LYS A 443 2.86 -10.93 0.26
CA LYS A 443 4.09 -11.73 0.16
C LYS A 443 5.30 -11.04 0.80
N ASP A 444 5.57 -9.81 0.37
CA ASP A 444 6.74 -9.04 0.83
C ASP A 444 6.67 -8.79 2.36
N PHE A 445 5.46 -8.56 2.89
CA PHE A 445 5.19 -8.35 4.31
C PHE A 445 5.40 -9.61 5.17
N ASP A 446 5.00 -10.79 4.68
CA ASP A 446 5.18 -12.05 5.39
C ASP A 446 6.67 -12.44 5.47
N LEU A 447 7.39 -12.25 4.35
CA LEU A 447 8.83 -12.52 4.23
C LEU A 447 9.70 -11.71 5.20
N GLU A 448 9.44 -10.41 5.35
CA GLU A 448 10.21 -9.56 6.26
C GLU A 448 9.97 -9.93 7.73
N ASN A 449 8.73 -10.24 8.12
CA ASN A 449 8.40 -10.55 9.50
C ASN A 449 8.91 -11.94 9.94
N LEU A 450 8.84 -12.96 9.07
CA LEU A 450 9.33 -14.31 9.37
C LEU A 450 10.87 -14.38 9.53
N ASN A 451 11.61 -13.53 8.80
CA ASN A 451 13.06 -13.42 8.94
C ASN A 451 13.52 -12.86 10.31
N ILE A 452 12.65 -12.13 11.01
CA ILE A 452 12.93 -11.58 12.35
C ILE A 452 12.81 -12.69 13.41
N GLU A 453 11.83 -13.59 13.29
CA GLU A 453 11.62 -14.70 14.25
C GLU A 453 12.69 -15.80 14.13
N ASN A 454 13.10 -16.14 12.90
CA ASN A 454 14.08 -17.21 12.64
C ASN A 454 15.50 -16.93 13.18
N LYS A 455 15.80 -15.69 13.58
CA LYS A 455 17.10 -15.39 14.21
C LYS A 455 17.18 -15.75 15.69
N ASN A 456 16.05 -15.95 16.41
CA ASN A 456 16.08 -16.05 17.87
C ASN A 456 15.36 -17.26 18.50
N THR A 457 14.44 -17.97 17.85
CA THR A 457 13.79 -19.15 18.46
C THR A 457 13.27 -20.14 17.43
N LYS A 458 13.70 -21.41 17.51
CA LYS A 458 13.01 -22.55 16.88
C LYS A 458 11.71 -22.82 17.65
N SER A 459 10.61 -22.23 17.21
CA SER A 459 9.26 -22.48 17.77
C SER A 459 8.48 -23.33 16.76
N GLU A 460 7.99 -24.49 17.19
CA GLU A 460 7.36 -25.53 16.34
C GLU A 460 5.89 -25.26 15.97
N ASN A 461 5.28 -24.13 16.34
CA ASN A 461 3.83 -23.91 16.18
C ASN A 461 3.43 -22.65 15.37
N ASN A 462 4.30 -22.19 14.47
CA ASN A 462 3.96 -21.09 13.58
C ASN A 462 3.21 -21.60 12.35
N GLU A 463 1.88 -21.69 12.43
CA GLU A 463 1.04 -21.81 11.24
C GLU A 463 1.22 -20.53 10.39
N PRO A 464 1.76 -20.62 9.16
CA PRO A 464 1.79 -19.51 8.21
C PRO A 464 0.34 -19.07 7.90
N LEU A 465 0.17 -17.90 7.26
CA LEU A 465 -1.15 -17.41 6.79
C LEU A 465 -2.04 -18.58 6.41
N SER A 466 -3.18 -18.76 7.11
CA SER A 466 -3.96 -19.99 6.96
C SER A 466 -4.22 -20.23 5.49
N THR A 467 -3.83 -21.40 5.01
CA THR A 467 -4.09 -21.93 3.67
C THR A 467 -5.54 -21.65 3.24
N ASP A 468 -6.44 -21.60 4.22
CA ASP A 468 -7.86 -21.27 4.14
C ASP A 468 -8.17 -19.83 3.67
N THR A 469 -7.41 -18.81 4.07
CA THR A 469 -7.54 -17.44 3.56
C THR A 469 -7.32 -17.41 2.07
N PHE A 470 -6.22 -18.01 1.60
CA PHE A 470 -5.90 -18.02 0.18
C PHE A 470 -6.88 -18.88 -0.60
N LYS A 471 -7.29 -20.04 -0.06
CA LYS A 471 -8.39 -20.85 -0.62
C LYS A 471 -9.66 -20.02 -0.76
N TYR A 472 -10.05 -19.23 0.25
CA TYR A 472 -11.24 -18.38 0.19
C TYR A 472 -11.14 -17.29 -0.89
N ILE A 473 -9.99 -16.62 -1.02
CA ILE A 473 -9.74 -15.62 -2.08
C ILE A 473 -9.84 -16.28 -3.46
N ILE A 474 -9.16 -17.43 -3.61
CA ILE A 474 -9.15 -18.22 -4.84
C ILE A 474 -10.56 -18.66 -5.22
N ASP A 475 -11.33 -19.24 -4.28
CA ASP A 475 -12.72 -19.66 -4.48
C ASP A 475 -13.62 -18.50 -4.93
N ARG A 476 -13.41 -17.31 -4.34
CA ARG A 476 -14.13 -16.09 -4.71
C ARG A 476 -13.79 -15.64 -6.14
N LEU A 477 -12.50 -15.62 -6.49
CA LEU A 477 -12.04 -15.24 -7.82
C LEU A 477 -12.57 -16.21 -8.88
N ILE A 478 -12.53 -17.50 -8.57
CA ILE A 478 -13.12 -18.56 -9.39
C ILE A 478 -14.62 -18.34 -9.60
N LYS A 479 -15.38 -18.07 -8.53
CA LYS A 479 -16.83 -17.79 -8.62
C LYS A 479 -17.15 -16.54 -9.45
N GLN A 480 -16.18 -15.64 -9.62
CA GLN A 480 -16.28 -14.44 -10.45
C GLN A 480 -15.70 -14.65 -11.87
N ASN A 481 -15.34 -15.88 -12.25
CA ASN A 481 -14.68 -16.23 -13.51
C ASN A 481 -13.32 -15.53 -13.73
N GLN A 482 -12.61 -15.15 -12.67
CA GLN A 482 -11.32 -14.45 -12.69
C GLN A 482 -10.15 -15.45 -12.61
N TYR A 483 -10.11 -16.37 -13.57
CA TYR A 483 -9.27 -17.57 -13.58
C TYR A 483 -7.77 -17.27 -13.66
N ASP A 484 -7.34 -16.33 -14.51
CA ASP A 484 -5.94 -15.96 -14.67
C ASP A 484 -5.34 -15.40 -13.37
N ILE A 485 -6.14 -14.65 -12.61
CA ILE A 485 -5.73 -14.09 -11.31
C ILE A 485 -5.61 -15.19 -10.27
N ALA A 486 -6.61 -16.09 -10.20
CA ALA A 486 -6.55 -17.23 -9.29
C ALA A 486 -5.28 -18.04 -9.55
N THR A 487 -4.95 -18.31 -10.81
CA THR A 487 -3.73 -19.01 -11.22
C THR A 487 -2.45 -18.24 -10.88
N TYR A 488 -2.43 -16.92 -11.04
CA TYR A 488 -1.30 -16.11 -10.62
C TYR A 488 -1.09 -16.12 -9.09
N ILE A 489 -2.18 -16.01 -8.32
CA ILE A 489 -2.13 -16.06 -6.85
C ILE A 489 -1.61 -17.43 -6.40
N VAL A 490 -2.08 -18.51 -7.03
CA VAL A 490 -1.58 -19.87 -6.75
C VAL A 490 -0.11 -20.01 -7.08
N ASN A 491 0.34 -19.50 -8.22
CA ASN A 491 1.76 -19.48 -8.57
C ASN A 491 2.60 -18.73 -7.55
N LEU A 492 2.11 -17.56 -7.13
CA LEU A 492 2.78 -16.77 -6.11
C LEU A 492 2.83 -17.54 -4.78
N MET A 493 1.73 -18.17 -4.38
CA MET A 493 1.65 -18.99 -3.18
C MET A 493 2.61 -20.18 -3.22
N LEU A 494 2.66 -20.91 -4.33
CA LEU A 494 3.61 -22.01 -4.51
C LEU A 494 5.05 -21.50 -4.42
N SER A 495 5.35 -20.32 -5.00
CA SER A 495 6.68 -19.71 -4.90
C SER A 495 7.07 -19.27 -3.49
N ILE A 496 6.09 -18.91 -2.66
CA ILE A 496 6.31 -18.60 -1.23
C ILE A 496 6.55 -19.91 -0.49
N ASN A 497 5.70 -20.92 -0.71
CA ASN A 497 5.75 -22.18 0.02
C ASN A 497 7.04 -22.98 -0.18
N ASP A 498 7.72 -22.82 -1.32
CA ASP A 498 9.03 -23.44 -1.58
C ASP A 498 10.15 -22.87 -0.68
N GLU A 499 10.00 -21.65 -0.14
CA GLU A 499 10.93 -21.07 0.84
C GLU A 499 10.66 -21.52 2.30
N TYR A 500 9.49 -22.11 2.58
CA TYR A 500 8.99 -22.29 3.96
C TYR A 500 8.66 -23.73 4.39
N ASN A 501 9.03 -24.75 3.62
CA ASN A 501 8.80 -26.17 3.96
C ASN A 501 7.34 -26.50 4.37
N ILE A 502 6.38 -25.82 3.75
CA ILE A 502 4.96 -26.15 3.95
C ILE A 502 4.68 -27.55 3.42
N SER A 503 3.86 -28.30 4.15
CA SER A 503 3.55 -29.69 3.81
C SER A 503 3.01 -29.79 2.39
N THR A 504 3.43 -30.83 1.68
CA THR A 504 2.98 -31.15 0.32
C THR A 504 1.46 -31.22 0.21
N ASN A 505 0.82 -31.70 1.27
CA ASN A 505 -0.64 -31.82 1.35
C ASN A 505 -1.31 -30.45 1.26
N ASP A 506 -0.77 -29.42 1.94
CA ASP A 506 -1.28 -28.05 1.87
C ASP A 506 -1.06 -27.43 0.48
N LYS A 507 0.08 -27.72 -0.17
CA LYS A 507 0.35 -27.27 -1.55
C LYS A 507 -0.68 -27.85 -2.54
N ILE A 508 -1.01 -29.14 -2.39
CA ILE A 508 -1.99 -29.83 -3.22
C ILE A 508 -3.41 -29.31 -2.95
N ASP A 509 -3.74 -29.11 -1.67
CA ASP A 509 -5.03 -28.56 -1.25
C ASP A 509 -5.22 -27.11 -1.71
N LEU A 510 -4.14 -26.36 -1.94
CA LEU A 510 -4.16 -25.05 -2.58
C LEU A 510 -4.46 -25.13 -4.08
N ILE A 511 -3.97 -26.17 -4.79
CA ILE A 511 -4.14 -26.32 -6.25
C ILE A 511 -5.52 -26.87 -6.60
N LYS A 512 -6.05 -27.77 -5.77
CA LYS A 512 -7.28 -28.53 -6.01
C LYS A 512 -8.54 -27.68 -6.27
N PRO A 513 -8.78 -26.54 -5.59
CA PRO A 513 -9.95 -25.70 -5.86
C PRO A 513 -9.91 -25.03 -7.24
N ILE A 514 -8.71 -24.75 -7.77
CA ILE A 514 -8.51 -24.10 -9.07
C ILE A 514 -8.57 -25.11 -10.20
N SER A 515 -8.12 -26.34 -9.97
CA SER A 515 -7.94 -27.30 -11.05
C SER A 515 -9.21 -27.50 -11.86
N LYS A 516 -10.33 -27.79 -11.20
CA LYS A 516 -11.60 -28.04 -11.88
C LYS A 516 -12.14 -26.81 -12.64
N PRO A 517 -12.35 -25.64 -12.01
CA PRO A 517 -12.91 -24.47 -12.70
C PRO A 517 -11.98 -23.87 -13.75
N PHE A 518 -10.65 -23.97 -13.55
CA PHE A 518 -9.66 -23.48 -14.51
C PHE A 518 -9.57 -24.38 -15.75
N ILE A 519 -9.70 -25.71 -15.58
CA ILE A 519 -9.84 -26.66 -16.70
C ILE A 519 -11.13 -26.40 -17.47
N GLU A 520 -12.24 -26.14 -16.77
CA GLU A 520 -13.54 -25.81 -17.39
C GLU A 520 -13.48 -24.49 -18.20
N ALA A 521 -12.68 -23.51 -17.77
CA ALA A 521 -12.61 -22.18 -18.40
C ALA A 521 -11.51 -22.00 -19.47
N HIS A 522 -10.33 -22.59 -19.27
CA HIS A 522 -9.13 -22.35 -20.11
C HIS A 522 -8.39 -23.65 -20.43
N TYR A 523 -9.05 -24.51 -21.21
CA TYR A 523 -8.65 -25.86 -21.61
C TYR A 523 -7.13 -26.12 -21.77
N GLU A 524 -6.45 -25.49 -22.74
CA GLU A 524 -5.03 -25.80 -23.00
C GLU A 524 -4.08 -25.26 -21.92
N LEU A 525 -4.32 -24.04 -21.45
CA LEU A 525 -3.48 -23.38 -20.46
C LEU A 525 -3.60 -24.03 -19.09
N GLY A 526 -4.81 -24.42 -18.69
CA GLY A 526 -5.08 -25.09 -17.41
C GLY A 526 -4.45 -26.45 -17.31
N VAL A 527 -4.57 -27.25 -18.36
CA VAL A 527 -3.94 -28.57 -18.43
C VAL A 527 -2.42 -28.47 -18.41
N THR A 528 -1.86 -27.57 -19.22
CA THR A 528 -0.41 -27.38 -19.28
C THR A 528 0.13 -26.89 -17.94
N TYR A 529 -0.58 -25.97 -17.29
CA TYR A 529 -0.21 -25.43 -15.99
C TYR A 529 -0.26 -26.49 -14.88
N ILE A 530 -1.40 -27.17 -14.72
CA ILE A 530 -1.60 -28.18 -13.68
C ILE A 530 -0.62 -29.34 -13.88
N SER A 531 -0.45 -29.81 -15.12
CA SER A 531 0.46 -30.91 -15.42
C SER A 531 1.93 -30.56 -15.16
N THR A 532 2.33 -29.30 -15.41
CA THR A 532 3.71 -28.86 -15.14
C THR A 532 3.95 -28.65 -13.66
N LYS A 533 3.02 -28.02 -12.93
CA LYS A 533 3.17 -27.79 -11.49
C LYS A 533 3.07 -29.05 -10.66
N ILE A 534 2.22 -30.01 -11.04
CA ILE A 534 2.21 -31.30 -10.38
C ILE A 534 3.48 -32.09 -10.72
N LYS A 535 4.03 -32.00 -11.93
CA LYS A 535 5.33 -32.59 -12.28
C LYS A 535 6.45 -32.03 -11.38
N ASP A 536 6.50 -30.71 -11.21
CA ASP A 536 7.50 -30.06 -10.35
C ASP A 536 7.37 -30.50 -8.88
N LEU A 537 6.14 -30.52 -8.34
CA LEU A 537 5.84 -30.98 -6.97
C LEU A 537 6.14 -32.46 -6.76
N TYR A 538 5.86 -33.29 -7.77
CA TYR A 538 6.14 -34.72 -7.73
C TYR A 538 7.64 -35.00 -7.72
N ILE A 539 8.40 -34.30 -8.57
CA ILE A 539 9.86 -34.44 -8.64
C ILE A 539 10.52 -34.01 -7.33
N SER A 540 10.08 -32.92 -6.70
CA SER A 540 10.68 -32.45 -5.44
C SER A 540 10.43 -33.40 -4.25
N GLU A 541 9.32 -34.12 -4.22
CA GLU A 541 8.88 -34.90 -3.05
C GLU A 541 9.32 -36.37 -3.06
N ILE A 542 9.64 -36.89 -4.26
CA ILE A 542 10.24 -38.23 -4.41
C ILE A 542 11.60 -38.31 -3.69
N GLU A 543 12.24 -37.17 -3.42
CA GLU A 543 13.51 -37.14 -2.69
C GLU A 543 13.32 -37.36 -1.18
N ASP A 544 12.15 -37.01 -0.61
CA ASP A 544 12.00 -36.81 0.84
C ASP A 544 10.96 -37.72 1.54
N ASN A 545 9.84 -38.14 0.92
CA ASN A 545 8.81 -38.93 1.65
C ASN A 545 7.85 -39.79 0.79
N GLN A 546 7.78 -41.10 1.06
CA GLN A 546 6.91 -42.07 0.37
C GLN A 546 5.40 -41.82 0.53
N ASP A 547 4.94 -41.32 1.69
CA ASP A 547 3.52 -41.07 1.92
C ASP A 547 3.00 -39.89 1.08
N ASN A 548 3.86 -38.91 0.82
CA ASN A 548 3.56 -37.76 -0.04
C ASN A 548 3.40 -38.20 -1.51
N VAL A 549 4.26 -39.10 -2.00
CA VAL A 549 4.16 -39.68 -3.35
C VAL A 549 2.80 -40.37 -3.54
N LYS A 550 2.35 -41.14 -2.54
CA LYS A 550 1.05 -41.81 -2.57
C LYS A 550 -0.11 -40.81 -2.62
N TYR A 551 -0.05 -39.75 -1.81
CA TYR A 551 -1.06 -38.69 -1.81
C TYR A 551 -1.10 -37.91 -3.14
N ILE A 552 0.07 -37.62 -3.74
CA ILE A 552 0.16 -36.98 -5.05
C ILE A 552 -0.45 -37.87 -6.13
N CYS A 553 -0.15 -39.17 -6.14
CA CYS A 553 -0.70 -40.12 -7.13
C CYS A 553 -2.22 -40.24 -7.01
N TYR A 554 -2.75 -40.29 -5.78
CA TYR A 554 -4.19 -40.32 -5.54
C TYR A 554 -4.88 -39.07 -6.10
N ASN A 555 -4.32 -37.88 -5.84
CA ASN A 555 -4.89 -36.63 -6.35
C ASN A 555 -4.73 -36.49 -7.88
N LEU A 556 -3.62 -36.95 -8.46
CA LEU A 556 -3.44 -37.02 -9.92
C LEU A 556 -4.49 -37.92 -10.56
N ASN A 557 -4.74 -39.11 -10.00
CA ASN A 557 -5.78 -40.01 -10.47
C ASN A 557 -7.17 -39.36 -10.38
N SER A 558 -7.47 -38.65 -9.28
CA SER A 558 -8.71 -37.87 -9.16
C SER A 558 -8.83 -36.82 -10.26
N ILE A 559 -7.76 -36.07 -10.56
CA ILE A 559 -7.75 -35.04 -11.61
C ILE A 559 -7.92 -35.65 -13.00
N ILE A 560 -7.26 -36.78 -13.29
CA ILE A 560 -7.42 -37.51 -14.56
C ILE A 560 -8.86 -37.99 -14.72
N ILE A 561 -9.45 -38.57 -13.66
CA ILE A 561 -10.85 -39.02 -13.65
C ILE A 561 -11.79 -37.84 -13.88
N ASP A 562 -11.57 -36.71 -13.20
CA ASP A 562 -12.37 -35.50 -13.40
C ASP A 562 -12.25 -35.00 -14.86
N CYS A 563 -11.03 -34.87 -15.39
CA CYS A 563 -10.81 -34.50 -16.79
C CYS A 563 -11.61 -35.39 -17.75
N LEU A 564 -11.60 -36.71 -17.53
CA LEU A 564 -12.31 -37.66 -18.40
C LEU A 564 -13.82 -37.60 -18.23
N ASN A 565 -14.33 -37.43 -17.00
CA ASN A 565 -15.76 -37.28 -16.73
C ASN A 565 -16.37 -36.04 -17.43
N TYR A 566 -15.56 -34.99 -17.64
CA TYR A 566 -15.97 -33.79 -18.37
C TYR A 566 -15.58 -33.82 -19.87
N ASN A 567 -15.23 -34.97 -20.44
CA ASN A 567 -14.82 -35.16 -21.83
C ASN A 567 -13.53 -34.42 -22.26
N PHE A 568 -12.66 -34.06 -21.31
CA PHE A 568 -11.38 -33.41 -21.57
C PHE A 568 -10.28 -34.45 -21.88
N ASN A 569 -10.44 -35.16 -22.99
CA ASN A 569 -9.55 -36.29 -23.32
C ASN A 569 -8.09 -35.87 -23.53
N VAL A 570 -7.80 -34.78 -24.25
CA VAL A 570 -6.41 -34.30 -24.48
C VAL A 570 -5.74 -33.89 -23.16
N ALA A 571 -6.52 -33.36 -22.22
CA ALA A 571 -6.06 -33.01 -20.88
C ALA A 571 -5.57 -34.24 -20.12
N ALA A 572 -6.44 -35.23 -20.03
CA ALA A 572 -6.13 -36.50 -19.39
C ALA A 572 -4.93 -37.17 -20.05
N PHE A 573 -4.87 -37.17 -21.39
CA PHE A 573 -3.74 -37.72 -22.14
C PHE A 573 -2.42 -37.01 -21.84
N SER A 574 -2.39 -35.67 -21.84
CA SER A 574 -1.17 -34.91 -21.53
C SER A 574 -0.69 -35.16 -20.10
N ILE A 575 -1.61 -35.27 -19.14
CA ILE A 575 -1.29 -35.60 -17.74
C ILE A 575 -0.72 -37.01 -17.65
N ILE A 576 -1.34 -38.00 -18.31
CA ILE A 576 -0.87 -39.39 -18.34
C ILE A 576 0.50 -39.49 -19.03
N GLU A 577 0.72 -38.77 -20.12
CA GLU A 577 1.99 -38.77 -20.86
C GLU A 577 3.13 -38.15 -20.02
N LYS A 578 2.89 -37.02 -19.35
CA LYS A 578 3.88 -36.45 -18.42
C LYS A 578 4.10 -37.31 -17.18
N TYR A 579 3.07 -38.01 -16.70
CA TYR A 579 3.20 -38.98 -15.62
C TYR A 579 4.10 -40.15 -16.04
N LYS A 580 3.90 -40.67 -17.26
CA LYS A 580 4.77 -41.67 -17.89
C LYS A 580 6.22 -41.18 -17.99
N GLU A 581 6.45 -40.00 -18.58
CA GLU A 581 7.80 -39.41 -18.71
C GLU A 581 8.50 -39.29 -17.34
N SER A 582 7.76 -38.88 -16.31
CA SER A 582 8.28 -38.75 -14.94
C SER A 582 8.60 -40.11 -14.33
N SER A 583 7.76 -41.12 -14.54
CA SER A 583 8.01 -42.50 -14.10
C SER A 583 9.23 -43.13 -14.78
N GLU A 584 9.42 -42.86 -16.08
CA GLU A 584 10.56 -43.36 -16.87
C GLU A 584 11.88 -42.71 -16.45
N LYS A 585 11.86 -41.43 -16.05
CA LYS A 585 13.05 -40.76 -15.53
C LYS A 585 13.50 -41.37 -14.19
N ILE A 586 12.54 -41.71 -13.32
CA ILE A 586 12.79 -42.34 -12.01
C ILE A 586 13.36 -43.75 -12.18
N THR A 587 12.83 -44.55 -13.11
CA THR A 587 13.32 -45.91 -13.37
C THR A 587 14.74 -45.93 -13.94
N ASN A 588 15.16 -44.88 -14.64
CA ASN A 588 16.49 -44.76 -15.22
C ASN A 588 17.55 -44.20 -14.24
N GLU A 589 17.18 -43.33 -13.30
CA GLU A 589 18.14 -42.64 -12.41
C GLU A 589 18.47 -43.38 -11.09
N ARG A 590 17.66 -44.37 -10.65
CA ARG A 590 17.90 -45.09 -9.37
C ARG A 590 17.81 -46.63 -9.52
N PHE A 591 18.92 -47.27 -9.86
CA PHE A 591 19.10 -48.71 -9.70
C PHE A 591 19.51 -49.03 -8.26
N ILE A 592 18.62 -49.71 -7.50
CA ILE A 592 18.88 -50.80 -6.52
C ILE A 592 17.79 -50.89 -5.43
N ASN A 593 17.09 -49.80 -5.05
CA ASN A 593 15.97 -49.87 -4.07
C ASN A 593 14.57 -49.55 -4.66
N ALA A 594 14.48 -49.11 -5.92
CA ALA A 594 13.22 -48.67 -6.56
C ALA A 594 12.24 -49.79 -6.96
N ASN A 595 12.58 -51.08 -6.75
CA ASN A 595 11.69 -52.19 -7.13
C ASN A 595 10.39 -52.22 -6.32
N TYR A 596 10.35 -51.66 -5.12
CA TYR A 596 9.13 -51.56 -4.32
C TYR A 596 8.26 -50.36 -4.74
N ASP A 597 8.88 -49.21 -5.01
CA ASP A 597 8.19 -47.96 -5.36
C ASP A 597 7.56 -48.03 -6.76
N VAL A 598 8.30 -48.56 -7.74
CA VAL A 598 7.82 -48.76 -9.12
C VAL A 598 6.69 -49.80 -9.14
N LYS A 599 6.74 -50.81 -8.26
CA LYS A 599 5.67 -51.82 -8.16
C LYS A 599 4.37 -51.21 -7.63
N TYR A 600 4.42 -50.37 -6.61
CA TYR A 600 3.23 -49.73 -6.04
C TYR A 600 2.62 -48.71 -7.00
N LEU A 601 3.45 -47.85 -7.58
CA LEU A 601 3.03 -46.81 -8.52
C LEU A 601 2.28 -47.38 -9.73
N ASN A 602 2.83 -48.46 -10.28
CA ASN A 602 2.25 -49.15 -11.41
C ASN A 602 0.97 -49.88 -11.06
N ASN A 603 0.82 -50.39 -9.83
CA ASN A 603 -0.44 -51.00 -9.40
C ASN A 603 -1.56 -49.96 -9.24
N GLU A 604 -1.26 -48.77 -8.70
CA GLU A 604 -2.25 -47.68 -8.60
C GLU A 604 -2.60 -47.11 -9.98
N LEU A 605 -1.62 -47.00 -10.89
CA LEU A 605 -1.87 -46.62 -12.29
C LEU A 605 -2.73 -47.68 -13.01
N LEU A 606 -2.41 -48.96 -12.85
CA LEU A 606 -3.21 -50.07 -13.40
C LEU A 606 -4.62 -50.09 -12.80
N TYR A 607 -4.77 -49.81 -11.51
CA TYR A 607 -6.07 -49.70 -10.85
C TYR A 607 -6.88 -48.51 -11.38
N GLY A 608 -6.23 -47.35 -11.54
CA GLY A 608 -6.82 -46.15 -12.16
C GLY A 608 -7.26 -46.41 -13.60
N LEU A 609 -6.39 -47.01 -14.43
CA LEU A 609 -6.72 -47.40 -15.81
C LEU A 609 -7.86 -48.42 -15.86
N ASN A 610 -7.88 -49.40 -14.95
CA ASN A 610 -8.97 -50.38 -14.88
C ASN A 610 -10.29 -49.74 -14.44
N TYR A 611 -10.25 -48.83 -13.47
CA TYR A 611 -11.41 -48.03 -13.07
C TYR A 611 -11.92 -47.16 -14.24
N LEU A 612 -11.02 -46.57 -15.03
CA LEU A 612 -11.36 -45.81 -16.22
C LEU A 612 -12.08 -46.68 -17.27
N ILE A 613 -11.57 -47.88 -17.54
CA ILE A 613 -12.19 -48.83 -18.48
C ILE A 613 -13.60 -49.24 -18.02
N LEU A 614 -13.80 -49.39 -16.70
CA LEU A 614 -15.06 -49.85 -16.13
C LEU A 614 -16.13 -48.75 -15.95
N ASN A 615 -15.74 -47.50 -15.69
CA ASN A 615 -16.67 -46.45 -15.27
C ASN A 615 -16.91 -45.31 -16.27
N THR A 616 -16.17 -45.22 -17.37
CA THR A 616 -16.32 -44.09 -18.29
C THR A 616 -17.16 -44.44 -19.53
N GLU A 617 -17.94 -43.46 -20.01
CA GLU A 617 -18.42 -43.38 -21.39
C GLU A 617 -17.27 -43.15 -22.41
N ALA A 618 -16.00 -43.26 -21.99
CA ALA A 618 -14.81 -43.19 -22.84
C ALA A 618 -14.63 -44.48 -23.69
N GLN A 619 -15.74 -44.96 -24.25
CA GLN A 619 -15.83 -46.02 -25.26
C GLN A 619 -15.47 -45.51 -26.66
N LYS A 620 -14.74 -44.40 -26.77
CA LYS A 620 -14.14 -43.98 -28.03
C LYS A 620 -12.92 -44.84 -28.28
N GLY A 621 -12.90 -45.53 -29.42
CA GLY A 621 -11.85 -46.50 -29.77
C GLY A 621 -10.42 -45.95 -29.66
N GLU A 622 -10.22 -44.64 -29.87
CA GLU A 622 -8.92 -43.97 -29.70
C GLU A 622 -8.39 -44.03 -28.26
N VAL A 623 -9.26 -43.88 -27.25
CA VAL A 623 -8.87 -43.94 -25.83
C VAL A 623 -8.46 -45.36 -25.47
N LEU A 624 -9.23 -46.36 -25.92
CA LEU A 624 -8.90 -47.77 -25.71
C LEU A 624 -7.58 -48.15 -26.39
N ASN A 625 -7.33 -47.63 -27.60
CA ASN A 625 -6.07 -47.87 -28.31
C ASN A 625 -4.88 -47.26 -27.56
N PHE A 626 -4.98 -46.00 -27.13
CA PHE A 626 -3.93 -45.34 -26.35
C PHE A 626 -3.65 -46.09 -25.04
N ILE A 627 -4.69 -46.42 -24.27
CA ILE A 627 -4.52 -47.18 -23.03
C ILE A 627 -3.84 -48.53 -23.36
N SER A 628 -4.23 -49.22 -24.43
CA SER A 628 -3.58 -50.46 -24.82
C SER A 628 -2.10 -50.29 -25.15
N GLU A 629 -1.71 -49.18 -25.78
CA GLU A 629 -0.33 -48.88 -26.12
C GLU A 629 0.52 -48.62 -24.88
N VAL A 630 -0.02 -47.87 -23.92
CA VAL A 630 0.63 -47.62 -22.62
C VAL A 630 0.77 -48.92 -21.83
N VAL A 631 -0.29 -49.73 -21.76
CA VAL A 631 -0.27 -51.01 -21.02
C VAL A 631 0.64 -52.05 -21.70
N LYS A 632 0.74 -52.05 -23.04
CA LYS A 632 1.74 -52.86 -23.76
C LYS A 632 3.15 -52.49 -23.32
N ASN A 633 3.49 -51.21 -23.32
CA ASN A 633 4.84 -50.75 -22.96
C ASN A 633 5.16 -51.09 -21.50
N MET A 634 4.19 -50.98 -20.58
CA MET A 634 4.34 -51.44 -19.20
C MET A 634 4.58 -52.96 -19.14
N ALA A 635 3.79 -53.76 -19.85
CA ALA A 635 3.97 -55.22 -19.90
C ALA A 635 5.34 -55.60 -20.46
N TYR A 636 5.82 -54.88 -21.48
CA TYR A 636 7.15 -55.04 -22.05
C TYR A 636 8.24 -54.84 -21.01
N GLU A 637 8.17 -53.76 -20.24
CA GLU A 637 9.16 -53.45 -19.22
C GLU A 637 9.13 -54.46 -18.07
N TYR A 638 7.95 -54.92 -17.65
CA TYR A 638 7.83 -55.94 -16.60
C TYR A 638 8.35 -57.30 -17.03
N ILE A 639 8.19 -57.66 -18.31
CA ILE A 639 8.76 -58.88 -18.86
C ILE A 639 10.30 -58.81 -18.85
N ASP A 640 10.89 -57.71 -19.30
CA ASP A 640 12.36 -57.52 -19.27
C ASP A 640 12.93 -57.60 -17.86
N LYS A 641 12.20 -57.06 -16.88
CA LYS A 641 12.61 -57.02 -15.47
C LYS A 641 12.21 -58.28 -14.68
N CYS A 642 11.63 -59.29 -15.32
CA CYS A 642 11.14 -60.53 -14.69
C CYS A 642 10.12 -60.31 -13.55
N LEU A 643 9.33 -59.23 -13.59
CA LEU A 643 8.33 -58.87 -12.57
C LEU A 643 6.97 -59.53 -12.82
N TYR A 644 6.88 -60.82 -12.52
CA TYR A 644 5.75 -61.67 -12.92
C TYR A 644 4.35 -61.19 -12.46
N ASP A 645 4.18 -60.74 -11.21
CA ASP A 645 2.86 -60.29 -10.73
C ASP A 645 2.36 -59.06 -11.51
N ASN A 646 3.28 -58.16 -11.86
CA ASN A 646 2.99 -56.90 -12.54
C ASN A 646 2.74 -57.13 -14.03
N SER A 647 3.55 -57.99 -14.67
CA SER A 647 3.28 -58.40 -16.06
C SER A 647 1.91 -59.08 -16.16
N LYS A 648 1.54 -59.93 -15.19
CA LYS A 648 0.22 -60.56 -15.12
C LYS A 648 -0.92 -59.55 -15.01
N GLN A 649 -0.78 -58.51 -14.17
CA GLN A 649 -1.82 -57.47 -14.04
C GLN A 649 -1.94 -56.63 -15.32
N ALA A 650 -0.83 -56.21 -15.92
CA ALA A 650 -0.83 -55.48 -17.19
C ALA A 650 -1.45 -56.32 -18.32
N ILE A 651 -1.11 -57.61 -18.39
CA ILE A 651 -1.66 -58.56 -19.35
C ILE A 651 -3.17 -58.76 -19.15
N ARG A 652 -3.66 -58.86 -17.90
CA ARG A 652 -5.11 -58.91 -17.60
C ARG A 652 -5.82 -57.60 -17.94
N LEU A 653 -5.15 -56.47 -17.81
CA LEU A 653 -5.72 -55.20 -18.21
C LEU A 653 -5.86 -55.10 -19.73
N LEU A 654 -4.84 -55.54 -20.49
CA LEU A 654 -4.93 -55.68 -21.95
C LEU A 654 -6.06 -56.63 -22.36
N GLU A 655 -6.22 -57.74 -21.65
CA GLU A 655 -7.36 -58.65 -21.85
C GLU A 655 -8.70 -57.92 -21.72
N ASN A 656 -8.91 -57.21 -20.61
CA ASN A 656 -10.16 -56.47 -20.38
C ASN A 656 -10.41 -55.43 -21.47
N ILE A 657 -9.37 -54.71 -21.90
CA ILE A 657 -9.43 -53.73 -22.99
C ILE A 657 -9.82 -54.41 -24.30
N SER A 658 -9.21 -55.56 -24.63
CA SER A 658 -9.51 -56.32 -25.86
C SER A 658 -10.93 -56.88 -25.86
N ILE A 659 -11.39 -57.43 -24.74
CA ILE A 659 -12.76 -57.94 -24.60
C ILE A 659 -13.75 -56.80 -24.80
N LEU A 660 -13.55 -55.67 -24.10
CA LEU A 660 -14.44 -54.52 -24.22
C LEU A 660 -14.46 -53.94 -25.63
N ALA A 661 -13.29 -53.81 -26.27
CA ALA A 661 -13.18 -53.34 -27.65
C ALA A 661 -13.91 -54.27 -28.64
N SER A 662 -13.80 -55.59 -28.44
CA SER A 662 -14.48 -56.60 -29.24
C SER A 662 -15.99 -56.54 -29.08
N GLN A 663 -16.48 -56.43 -27.84
CA GLN A 663 -17.91 -56.29 -27.52
C GLN A 663 -18.53 -55.04 -28.15
N LYS A 664 -17.75 -53.98 -28.30
CA LYS A 664 -18.15 -52.71 -28.89
C LYS A 664 -17.87 -52.59 -30.39
N LYS A 665 -17.25 -53.61 -31.01
CA LYS A 665 -16.83 -53.61 -32.41
C LYS A 665 -15.97 -52.37 -32.77
N CYS A 666 -15.04 -52.00 -31.89
CA CYS A 666 -14.16 -50.86 -32.14
C CYS A 666 -13.18 -51.16 -33.28
N ASP A 667 -12.96 -50.18 -34.17
CA ASP A 667 -12.00 -50.31 -35.30
C ASP A 667 -10.57 -50.66 -34.82
N TYR A 668 -10.20 -50.22 -33.62
CA TYR A 668 -8.89 -50.46 -33.01
C TYR A 668 -8.73 -51.82 -32.33
N THR A 669 -9.75 -52.68 -32.34
CA THR A 669 -9.66 -54.02 -31.70
C THR A 669 -8.48 -54.81 -32.29
N MET A 670 -8.19 -54.65 -33.57
CA MET A 670 -7.03 -55.27 -34.22
C MET A 670 -5.70 -54.74 -33.68
N ASP A 671 -5.57 -53.44 -33.44
CA ASP A 671 -4.35 -52.82 -32.89
C ASP A 671 -4.10 -53.27 -31.44
N ILE A 672 -5.16 -53.39 -30.65
CA ILE A 672 -5.09 -53.88 -29.27
C ILE A 672 -4.66 -55.36 -29.25
N VAL A 673 -5.20 -56.19 -30.14
CA VAL A 673 -4.82 -57.61 -30.27
C VAL A 673 -3.39 -57.75 -30.81
N ASN A 674 -2.96 -56.87 -31.73
CA ASN A 674 -1.57 -56.75 -32.16
C ASN A 674 -0.65 -56.43 -30.98
N ASN A 675 -1.07 -55.54 -30.09
CA ASN A 675 -0.33 -55.19 -28.87
C ASN A 675 -0.17 -56.38 -27.92
N LEU A 676 -1.19 -57.22 -27.75
CA LEU A 676 -1.06 -58.47 -26.98
C LEU A 676 -0.08 -59.46 -27.63
N LYS A 677 -0.14 -59.63 -28.95
CA LYS A 677 0.79 -60.51 -29.68
C LYS A 677 2.23 -60.05 -29.53
N ASN A 678 2.42 -58.75 -29.56
CA ASN A 678 3.68 -58.08 -29.33
C ASN A 678 4.24 -58.40 -27.93
N VAL A 679 3.41 -58.31 -26.88
CA VAL A 679 3.78 -58.68 -25.49
C VAL A 679 4.17 -60.16 -25.41
N GLU A 680 3.46 -60.99 -26.15
CA GLU A 680 3.71 -62.41 -26.18
C GLU A 680 4.99 -62.82 -26.90
N VAL A 681 5.27 -62.25 -28.07
CA VAL A 681 6.54 -62.49 -28.78
C VAL A 681 7.71 -62.15 -27.87
N LYS A 682 7.58 -61.06 -27.11
CA LYS A 682 8.57 -60.67 -26.11
C LYS A 682 8.67 -61.69 -24.96
N ALA A 683 7.54 -62.12 -24.39
CA ALA A 683 7.51 -63.13 -23.34
C ALA A 683 8.14 -64.47 -23.77
N ILE A 684 7.98 -64.87 -25.04
CA ILE A 684 8.59 -66.06 -25.62
C ILE A 684 10.11 -65.88 -25.73
N ASN A 685 10.57 -64.74 -26.26
CA ASN A 685 12.00 -64.47 -26.44
C ASN A 685 12.75 -64.40 -25.10
N GLU A 686 12.10 -63.89 -24.05
CA GLU A 686 12.65 -63.77 -22.69
C GLU A 686 12.38 -65.02 -21.81
N TYR A 687 11.83 -66.10 -22.37
CA TYR A 687 11.50 -67.35 -21.65
C TYR A 687 10.62 -67.17 -20.41
N SER A 688 9.69 -66.21 -20.42
CA SER A 688 8.77 -65.94 -19.31
C SER A 688 7.56 -66.90 -19.31
N PHE A 689 7.80 -68.16 -18.96
CA PHE A 689 6.83 -69.26 -19.07
C PHE A 689 5.45 -68.98 -18.48
N ASN A 690 5.41 -68.32 -17.31
CA ASN A 690 4.15 -68.04 -16.64
C ASN A 690 3.34 -66.96 -17.40
N CYS A 691 4.00 -65.97 -18.02
CA CYS A 691 3.32 -64.96 -18.85
C CYS A 691 2.76 -65.60 -20.12
N ILE A 692 3.52 -66.48 -20.76
CA ILE A 692 3.08 -67.22 -21.96
C ILE A 692 1.81 -68.03 -21.64
N ASN A 693 1.79 -68.70 -20.49
CA ASN A 693 0.64 -69.51 -20.09
C ASN A 693 -0.64 -68.71 -19.79
N ASP A 694 -0.48 -67.49 -19.26
CA ASP A 694 -1.60 -66.54 -19.04
C ASP A 694 -2.05 -65.93 -20.38
N LEU A 695 -1.11 -65.56 -21.27
CA LEU A 695 -1.41 -64.99 -22.59
C LEU A 695 -2.18 -65.98 -23.49
N ASP A 696 -1.82 -67.26 -23.47
CA ASP A 696 -2.55 -68.30 -24.21
C ASP A 696 -4.04 -68.35 -23.82
N GLN A 697 -4.33 -68.30 -22.51
CA GLN A 697 -5.71 -68.26 -22.01
C GLN A 697 -6.44 -66.97 -22.36
N ILE A 698 -5.70 -65.89 -22.54
CA ILE A 698 -6.26 -64.58 -22.92
C ILE A 698 -6.60 -64.57 -24.40
N PHE A 699 -5.72 -65.08 -25.27
CA PHE A 699 -6.04 -65.27 -26.68
C PHE A 699 -7.23 -66.21 -26.89
N GLU A 700 -7.34 -67.29 -26.10
CA GLU A 700 -8.54 -68.14 -26.10
C GLU A 700 -9.80 -67.32 -25.79
N ARG A 701 -9.79 -66.55 -24.68
CA ARG A 701 -10.96 -65.76 -24.25
C ARG A 701 -11.33 -64.64 -25.22
N ILE A 702 -10.36 -63.86 -25.68
CA ILE A 702 -10.58 -62.81 -26.69
C ILE A 702 -11.07 -63.45 -27.99
N GLY A 703 -10.49 -64.58 -28.40
CA GLY A 703 -10.93 -65.32 -29.58
C GLY A 703 -12.41 -65.67 -29.53
N TYR A 704 -12.92 -66.13 -28.38
CA TYR A 704 -14.35 -66.39 -28.21
C TYR A 704 -15.21 -65.13 -28.37
N GLU A 705 -14.82 -64.02 -27.76
CA GLU A 705 -15.57 -62.75 -27.86
C GLU A 705 -15.59 -62.21 -29.30
N VAL A 706 -14.45 -62.25 -29.98
CA VAL A 706 -14.31 -61.80 -31.38
C VAL A 706 -15.14 -62.67 -32.33
N ILE A 707 -15.15 -64.00 -32.13
CA ILE A 707 -16.02 -64.93 -32.88
C ILE A 707 -17.49 -64.67 -32.56
N TYR A 708 -17.82 -64.42 -31.30
CA TYR A 708 -19.20 -64.17 -30.87
C TYR A 708 -19.77 -62.91 -31.54
N HIS A 709 -18.95 -61.86 -31.67
CA HIS A 709 -19.30 -60.57 -32.27
C HIS A 709 -19.08 -60.46 -33.79
N ASP A 710 -18.73 -61.58 -34.45
CA ASP A 710 -18.57 -61.71 -35.90
C ASP A 710 -17.47 -60.79 -36.49
N MET A 711 -16.35 -60.65 -35.78
CA MET A 711 -15.19 -59.84 -36.22
C MET A 711 -14.19 -60.70 -37.01
N TYR A 712 -14.56 -61.00 -38.26
CA TYR A 712 -13.91 -61.99 -39.12
C TYR A 712 -12.38 -61.87 -39.24
N ASP A 713 -11.86 -60.68 -39.52
CA ASP A 713 -10.42 -60.47 -39.73
C ASP A 713 -9.60 -60.65 -38.45
N ILE A 714 -10.16 -60.29 -37.29
CA ILE A 714 -9.48 -60.39 -35.99
C ILE A 714 -9.44 -61.85 -35.53
N THR A 715 -10.50 -62.62 -35.77
CA THR A 715 -10.49 -64.06 -35.48
C THR A 715 -9.44 -64.78 -36.31
N GLU A 716 -9.35 -64.47 -37.61
CA GLU A 716 -8.29 -65.01 -38.47
C GLU A 716 -6.92 -64.68 -37.88
N PHE A 717 -6.72 -63.42 -37.46
CA PHE A 717 -5.46 -62.97 -36.86
C PHE A 717 -5.10 -63.68 -35.55
N ILE A 718 -6.07 -63.86 -34.65
CA ILE A 718 -5.87 -64.55 -33.36
C ILE A 718 -5.50 -66.01 -33.60
N ILE A 719 -6.23 -66.70 -34.49
CA ILE A 719 -5.98 -68.09 -34.84
C ILE A 719 -4.58 -68.26 -35.44
N ILE A 720 -4.20 -67.41 -36.41
CA ILE A 720 -2.86 -67.44 -37.01
C ILE A 720 -1.78 -67.15 -35.97
N SER A 721 -2.04 -66.24 -35.03
CA SER A 721 -1.10 -65.94 -33.95
C SER A 721 -0.92 -67.17 -33.06
N LEU A 722 -2.00 -67.79 -32.57
CA LEU A 722 -1.98 -69.03 -31.77
C LEU A 722 -1.24 -70.17 -32.46
N LYS A 723 -1.42 -70.34 -33.78
CA LYS A 723 -0.61 -71.27 -34.58
C LYS A 723 0.89 -70.98 -34.43
N ASN A 724 1.30 -69.75 -34.72
CA ASN A 724 2.71 -69.37 -34.72
C ASN A 724 3.34 -69.50 -33.33
N ILE A 725 2.57 -69.21 -32.28
CA ILE A 725 2.97 -69.39 -30.88
C ILE A 725 3.17 -70.86 -30.59
N THR A 726 2.19 -71.70 -30.90
CA THR A 726 2.26 -73.15 -30.71
C THR A 726 3.51 -73.73 -31.37
N ILE A 727 3.77 -73.39 -32.64
CA ILE A 727 4.97 -73.83 -33.37
C ILE A 727 6.25 -73.34 -32.69
N LYS A 728 6.33 -72.06 -32.31
CA LYS A 728 7.50 -71.52 -31.60
C LYS A 728 7.74 -72.23 -30.26
N LEU A 729 6.69 -72.52 -29.50
CA LEU A 729 6.80 -73.22 -28.22
C LEU A 729 7.31 -74.65 -28.40
N TYR A 730 6.89 -75.36 -29.45
CA TYR A 730 7.44 -76.66 -29.82
C TYR A 730 8.93 -76.54 -30.21
N ASN A 731 9.31 -75.55 -31.03
CA ASN A 731 10.70 -75.31 -31.43
C ASN A 731 11.62 -74.99 -30.23
N HIS A 732 11.10 -74.36 -29.18
CA HIS A 732 11.82 -74.08 -27.94
C HIS A 732 11.72 -75.23 -26.90
N ASN A 733 11.22 -76.41 -27.27
CA ASN A 733 11.05 -77.59 -26.41
C ASN A 733 10.11 -77.39 -25.20
N ILE A 734 9.15 -76.47 -25.29
CA ILE A 734 8.20 -76.13 -24.21
C ILE A 734 6.90 -76.93 -24.38
N SER A 735 7.04 -78.26 -24.48
CA SER A 735 5.97 -79.16 -24.96
C SER A 735 4.67 -79.11 -24.12
N HIS A 736 4.74 -78.86 -22.81
CA HIS A 736 3.54 -78.76 -21.98
C HIS A 736 2.68 -77.54 -22.31
N ILE A 737 3.32 -76.37 -22.51
CA ILE A 737 2.59 -75.13 -22.85
C ILE A 737 2.15 -75.18 -24.32
N ALA A 738 2.98 -75.75 -25.20
CA ALA A 738 2.63 -75.94 -26.61
C ALA A 738 1.36 -76.78 -26.79
N LYS A 739 1.22 -77.90 -26.05
CA LYS A 739 -0.01 -78.72 -26.03
C LYS A 739 -1.24 -77.98 -25.50
N LYS A 740 -1.05 -77.04 -24.58
CA LYS A 740 -2.15 -76.22 -24.07
C LYS A 740 -2.61 -75.22 -25.15
N SER A 741 -1.65 -74.56 -25.80
CA SER A 741 -1.93 -73.63 -26.89
C SER A 741 -2.57 -74.31 -28.09
N GLU A 742 -2.15 -75.53 -28.41
CA GLU A 742 -2.79 -76.41 -29.39
C GLU A 742 -4.27 -76.65 -29.06
N LYS A 743 -4.60 -76.95 -27.80
CA LYS A 743 -6.01 -77.11 -27.37
C LYS A 743 -6.79 -75.81 -27.44
N SER A 744 -6.19 -74.68 -27.08
CA SER A 744 -6.79 -73.34 -27.19
C SER A 744 -7.11 -73.02 -28.67
N PHE A 745 -6.18 -73.33 -29.57
CA PHE A 745 -6.37 -73.23 -31.02
C PHE A 745 -7.52 -74.12 -31.49
N GLU A 746 -7.53 -75.40 -31.13
CA GLU A 746 -8.56 -76.36 -31.56
C GLU A 746 -9.97 -75.95 -31.14
N LYS A 747 -10.11 -75.42 -29.93
CA LYS A 747 -11.39 -74.89 -29.45
C LYS A 747 -11.87 -73.70 -30.27
N LEU A 748 -11.00 -72.73 -30.55
CA LEU A 748 -11.36 -71.57 -31.36
C LEU A 748 -11.66 -71.96 -32.81
N TYR A 749 -10.89 -72.90 -33.36
CA TYR A 749 -11.11 -73.48 -34.68
C TYR A 749 -12.50 -74.15 -34.78
N SER A 750 -12.83 -75.04 -33.82
CA SER A 750 -14.15 -75.68 -33.75
C SER A 750 -15.27 -74.64 -33.62
N LYS A 751 -15.05 -73.58 -32.82
CA LYS A 751 -16.05 -72.55 -32.63
C LYS A 751 -16.26 -71.67 -33.87
N ALA A 752 -15.20 -71.41 -34.62
CA ALA A 752 -15.28 -70.70 -35.90
C ALA A 752 -16.01 -71.54 -36.96
N MET A 753 -15.77 -72.86 -36.99
CA MET A 753 -16.51 -73.82 -37.82
C MET A 753 -18.01 -73.82 -37.54
N ASP A 754 -18.41 -73.87 -36.26
CA ASP A 754 -19.82 -73.86 -35.85
C ASP A 754 -20.58 -72.59 -36.29
N LYS A 755 -19.86 -71.51 -36.60
CA LYS A 755 -20.39 -70.18 -36.96
C LYS A 755 -20.40 -69.90 -38.47
N ASP A 756 -20.08 -70.89 -39.32
CA ASP A 756 -19.96 -70.75 -40.78
C ASP A 756 -19.07 -69.57 -41.21
N TYR A 757 -17.85 -69.49 -40.67
CA TYR A 757 -16.94 -68.37 -40.90
C TYR A 757 -16.57 -68.17 -42.38
N PRO A 758 -16.68 -66.96 -42.96
CA PRO A 758 -16.40 -66.70 -44.37
C PRO A 758 -14.95 -66.98 -44.80
N ASN A 759 -13.98 -66.93 -43.86
CA ASN A 759 -12.56 -67.20 -44.12
C ASN A 759 -12.10 -68.60 -43.66
N LEU A 760 -13.02 -69.56 -43.58
CA LEU A 760 -12.77 -70.93 -43.11
C LEU A 760 -11.57 -71.62 -43.77
N SER A 761 -11.35 -71.40 -45.08
CA SER A 761 -10.24 -72.01 -45.82
C SER A 761 -8.86 -71.60 -45.30
N LYS A 762 -8.69 -70.35 -44.84
CA LYS A 762 -7.42 -69.89 -44.27
C LYS A 762 -7.19 -70.45 -42.87
N ILE A 763 -8.26 -70.54 -42.09
CA ILE A 763 -8.25 -71.12 -40.75
C ILE A 763 -7.93 -72.63 -40.82
N ASP A 764 -8.51 -73.34 -41.80
CA ASP A 764 -8.19 -74.74 -42.13
C ASP A 764 -6.72 -74.92 -42.49
N ASN A 765 -6.21 -74.09 -43.40
CA ASN A 765 -4.81 -74.14 -43.79
C ASN A 765 -3.88 -73.91 -42.59
N ALA A 766 -4.20 -72.95 -41.72
CA ALA A 766 -3.45 -72.70 -40.50
C ALA A 766 -3.47 -73.90 -39.55
N TYR A 767 -4.60 -74.59 -39.41
CA TYR A 767 -4.72 -75.80 -38.60
C TYR A 767 -3.89 -76.96 -39.14
N GLN A 768 -3.96 -77.22 -40.45
CA GLN A 768 -3.18 -78.29 -41.08
C GLN A 768 -1.67 -78.00 -41.00
N GLU A 769 -1.27 -76.74 -41.21
CA GLU A 769 0.12 -76.31 -41.05
C GLU A 769 0.62 -76.47 -39.62
N MET A 770 -0.22 -76.15 -38.62
CA MET A 770 0.10 -76.40 -37.21
C MET A 770 0.36 -77.88 -36.97
N LYS A 771 -0.58 -78.75 -37.37
CA LYS A 771 -0.48 -80.21 -37.17
C LYS A 771 0.76 -80.80 -37.85
N ASN A 772 1.06 -80.37 -39.07
CA ASN A 772 2.22 -80.83 -39.81
C ASN A 772 3.53 -80.44 -39.12
N ASN A 773 3.62 -79.21 -38.58
CA ASN A 773 4.80 -78.76 -37.84
C ASN A 773 4.93 -79.39 -36.44
N ILE A 774 3.82 -79.83 -35.83
CA ILE A 774 3.87 -80.56 -34.55
C ILE A 774 4.33 -82.01 -34.75
N TYR A 775 4.03 -82.58 -35.92
CA TYR A 775 4.41 -83.95 -36.26
C TYR A 775 5.89 -84.09 -36.66
N ILE A 776 6.49 -83.00 -37.17
CA ILE A 776 7.92 -82.85 -37.48
C ILE A 776 8.67 -82.49 -36.21
#